data_AF-A0A067R587-F1
#
_entry.id   AF-A0A067R587-F1
#
_cell.length_a   1.000
_cell.length_b   1.000
_cell.length_c   1.000
_cell.angle_alpha   90.00
_cell.angle_beta   90.00
_cell.angle_gamma   90.00
#
_symmetry.space_group_name_H-M   'P 1'
#
loop_
_entity.id
_entity.type
_entity.pdbx_description
1 polymer ?
#
loop_
_entity_poly.entity_id
_entity_poly.type
_entity_poly.pdbx_seq_one_letter_code
_entity_poly.pdbx_strand_id
1 'polypeptide(L)'
;MSRRRPHEEDDGYERAYRKRRRVSENQEIEDRLESLILRVGEKSTSSLESNLEGLASVLEADLATFRSKILRILTDCAIKMPEKCTIYTTLVGLLNAKNYNFGGEFVEYMVRNLKDSLKACKWDAARYSLRFLADLVNCHVISAGSLLQLLDNMVDAAKEDGVPQVRKDWYVFAVLSTLPWVGRELYEKKEQALEHLLVSIEVFLGKRSKKHHAALRVWALDTPHPQEEYLDCLWAQIRKLRQDNWAEKHIPRPYLAFDSILCEALQHNLPTILPPPHHDSYQYPMPHVVFRMFDYTDCPEGPILPGAHSIERFLIEEHLHQIIEMHHLERKDCAAHLLNFPYKLKIPLDYSIVEVIFAELFHMPSPRYLEIVYGSVLIELCKLQPSTMPQVLAQATEILFIRIDTMNTACFDRFVNWFSYHLSNFQFRWSWEDWDSCLQLDPEHPRPKFVREVLLKSLRLSYHQRIKDMMPDSFESLIPTKPEPKFKYAAEGAGSLPGTTSAHKLVVSIRAKCKPEEVLHVLQDLPNPRQDEDVDPRFNPLKIDVFVQTLLNLGSKSFSHSFAAISKFHYVFKELAESEEAQICILRNMFDLWHGHQQMMCVLIDKMLKTQIIECSAVANWIFSKDMSGEFTKLYLWEILHLTIKKMSKHVNRLGRELAEALERLRHAESDSDESEDGDGEGNNNSGQRGKSGGADDHEKPSEDMVDRMEERLEAAQADQKNLFLIIFQRFIMILSEHLVRSDTDGRDFNTHWYKWTIGRLQQVFLVHHEQVQKYSSTLETLLFTQDLDPHILEVFHQFTSLRA
;
A
#
# COMPACT_ATOMS: atom_id res chain seq x y z
N MET A 1 -11.57 53.23 15.02
CA MET A 1 -10.26 53.72 14.56
C MET A 1 -9.73 52.78 13.49
N SER A 2 -9.27 53.36 12.38
CA SER A 2 -8.53 52.79 11.23
C SER A 2 -9.13 51.60 10.47
N ARG A 3 -9.89 51.93 9.42
CA ARG A 3 -10.03 51.13 8.19
C ARG A 3 -8.74 51.31 7.37
N ARG A 4 -8.09 50.22 6.94
CA ARG A 4 -7.17 50.24 5.79
C ARG A 4 -7.50 49.09 4.84
N ARG A 5 -7.75 49.50 3.58
CA ARG A 5 -7.90 48.67 2.39
C ARG A 5 -6.54 48.03 2.02
N PRO A 6 -6.51 46.84 1.40
CA PRO A 6 -5.31 46.35 0.73
C PRO A 6 -5.11 47.12 -0.58
N HIS A 7 -3.86 47.45 -0.84
CA HIS A 7 -3.36 48.12 -2.05
C HIS A 7 -3.26 47.06 -3.16
N GLU A 8 -4.14 47.16 -4.16
CA GLU A 8 -3.85 46.68 -5.51
C GLU A 8 -2.89 47.70 -6.14
N GLU A 9 -1.79 47.23 -6.72
CA GLU A 9 -1.28 47.63 -8.03
C GLU A 9 0.10 46.99 -8.29
N ASP A 10 0.16 46.33 -9.45
CA ASP A 10 1.30 46.28 -10.38
C ASP A 10 1.99 44.93 -10.59
N ASP A 11 1.36 44.08 -11.41
CA ASP A 11 2.03 43.17 -12.37
C ASP A 11 1.16 43.04 -13.63
N GLY A 12 0.70 44.21 -14.09
CA GLY A 12 -0.29 44.37 -15.15
C GLY A 12 0.30 44.63 -16.53
N TYR A 13 1.47 44.08 -16.90
CA TYR A 13 2.05 44.37 -18.23
C TYR A 13 2.77 43.23 -18.97
N GLU A 14 2.64 41.95 -18.57
CA GLU A 14 3.16 40.80 -19.36
C GLU A 14 2.12 39.76 -19.80
N ARG A 15 0.83 39.94 -19.47
CA ARG A 15 -0.22 38.99 -19.84
C ARG A 15 -0.86 39.20 -21.22
N ALA A 16 -0.49 40.25 -21.96
CA ALA A 16 -1.18 40.67 -23.17
C ALA A 16 -0.62 40.11 -24.50
N TYR A 17 0.46 39.30 -24.49
CA TYR A 17 1.09 38.79 -25.73
C TYR A 17 1.28 37.27 -25.82
N ARG A 18 0.51 36.48 -25.06
CA ARG A 18 0.24 35.09 -25.50
C ARG A 18 -0.83 35.17 -26.59
N LYS A 19 -0.40 35.23 -27.85
CA LYS A 19 -1.26 34.89 -28.99
C LYS A 19 -2.01 33.61 -28.62
N ARG A 20 -3.32 33.70 -28.36
CA ARG A 20 -4.22 32.55 -28.33
C ARG A 20 -4.00 31.85 -29.67
N ARG A 21 -3.29 30.71 -29.68
CA ARG A 21 -3.34 29.80 -30.82
C ARG A 21 -4.83 29.54 -31.04
N ARG A 22 -5.36 29.94 -32.20
CA ARG A 22 -6.70 29.53 -32.60
C ARG A 22 -6.69 28.01 -32.58
N VAL A 23 -7.48 27.43 -31.68
CA VAL A 23 -7.78 26.00 -31.72
C VAL A 23 -8.44 25.76 -33.08
N SER A 24 -8.00 24.74 -33.81
CA SER A 24 -8.61 24.41 -35.11
C SER A 24 -10.06 23.99 -34.90
N GLU A 25 -10.97 24.32 -35.82
CA GLU A 25 -12.36 23.84 -35.78
C GLU A 25 -12.43 22.31 -35.60
N ASN A 26 -11.50 21.57 -36.20
CA ASN A 26 -11.40 20.12 -36.02
C ASN A 26 -11.08 19.73 -34.57
N GLN A 27 -10.19 20.47 -33.89
CA GLN A 27 -9.86 20.19 -32.48
C GLN A 27 -11.05 20.53 -31.56
N GLU A 28 -11.81 21.58 -31.85
CA GLU A 28 -13.03 21.90 -31.09
C GLU A 28 -14.11 20.81 -31.25
N ILE A 29 -14.24 20.23 -32.46
CA ILE A 29 -15.15 19.10 -32.71
C ILE A 29 -14.65 17.84 -31.98
N GLU A 30 -13.35 17.55 -32.02
CA GLU A 30 -12.78 16.42 -31.26
C GLU A 30 -13.04 16.54 -29.75
N ASP A 31 -12.79 17.70 -29.16
CA ASP A 31 -13.01 17.95 -27.74
C ASP A 31 -14.51 17.84 -27.39
N ARG A 32 -15.39 18.26 -28.31
CA ARG A 32 -16.84 18.08 -28.17
C ARG A 32 -17.24 16.61 -28.22
N LEU A 33 -16.70 15.82 -29.15
CA LEU A 33 -16.97 14.38 -29.26
C LEU A 33 -16.51 13.65 -27.99
N GLU A 34 -15.32 13.97 -27.50
CA GLU A 34 -14.78 13.43 -26.26
C GLU A 34 -15.68 13.76 -25.07
N SER A 35 -16.12 15.02 -24.95
CA SER A 35 -17.05 15.45 -23.90
C SER A 35 -18.40 14.72 -23.97
N LEU A 36 -18.96 14.55 -25.16
CA LEU A 36 -20.24 13.85 -25.35
C LEU A 36 -20.14 12.37 -24.96
N ILE A 37 -19.06 11.69 -25.34
CA ILE A 37 -18.83 10.30 -25.00
C ILE A 37 -18.64 10.14 -23.48
N LEU A 38 -17.78 10.94 -22.85
CA LEU A 38 -17.50 10.81 -21.42
C LEU A 38 -18.74 11.07 -20.53
N ARG A 39 -19.60 11.99 -20.96
CA ARG A 39 -20.79 12.41 -20.21
C ARG A 39 -22.01 11.52 -20.40
N VAL A 40 -21.98 10.58 -21.36
CA VAL A 40 -23.09 9.63 -21.52
C VAL A 40 -23.25 8.80 -20.23
N GLY A 41 -24.49 8.60 -19.80
CA GLY A 41 -24.79 7.96 -18.52
C GLY A 41 -24.81 8.87 -17.30
N GLU A 42 -24.42 10.15 -17.42
CA GLU A 42 -24.61 11.13 -16.35
C GLU A 42 -26.08 11.58 -16.22
N LYS A 43 -26.40 12.33 -15.16
CA LYS A 43 -27.73 12.90 -14.96
C LYS A 43 -28.12 13.79 -16.15
N SER A 44 -29.21 13.42 -16.81
CA SER A 44 -29.76 14.11 -17.98
C SER A 44 -31.28 14.30 -17.83
N THR A 45 -31.84 15.27 -18.55
CA THR A 45 -33.30 15.46 -18.67
C THR A 45 -33.94 14.40 -19.57
N SER A 46 -33.16 13.80 -20.47
CA SER A 46 -33.59 12.73 -21.38
C SER A 46 -33.22 11.36 -20.83
N SER A 47 -33.97 10.33 -21.24
CA SER A 47 -33.67 8.95 -20.85
C SER A 47 -32.30 8.49 -21.37
N LEU A 48 -31.70 7.49 -20.74
CA LEU A 48 -30.41 6.95 -21.15
C LEU A 48 -30.47 6.40 -22.58
N GLU A 49 -31.58 5.77 -22.93
CA GLU A 49 -31.85 5.22 -24.27
C GLU A 49 -31.86 6.34 -25.31
N SER A 50 -32.59 7.44 -25.06
CA SER A 50 -32.62 8.57 -25.97
C SER A 50 -31.24 9.22 -26.14
N ASN A 51 -30.45 9.32 -25.06
CA ASN A 51 -29.10 9.85 -25.11
C ASN A 51 -28.15 8.93 -25.91
N LEU A 52 -28.26 7.62 -25.76
CA LEU A 52 -27.47 6.62 -26.48
C LEU A 52 -27.77 6.63 -27.99
N GLU A 53 -29.06 6.61 -28.36
CA GLU A 53 -29.49 6.67 -29.77
C GLU A 53 -29.04 7.97 -30.46
N GLY A 54 -29.22 9.10 -29.75
CA GLY A 54 -28.77 10.41 -30.22
C GLY A 54 -27.25 10.47 -30.40
N LEU A 55 -26.50 9.97 -29.41
CA LEU A 55 -25.04 9.94 -29.48
C LEU A 55 -24.55 9.02 -30.60
N ALA A 56 -25.13 7.83 -30.76
CA ALA A 56 -24.77 6.93 -31.86
C ALA A 56 -24.94 7.60 -33.23
N SER A 57 -26.02 8.36 -33.42
CA SER A 57 -26.29 9.09 -34.66
C SER A 57 -25.32 10.27 -34.89
N VAL A 58 -24.92 10.98 -33.82
CA VAL A 58 -23.89 12.03 -33.91
C VAL A 58 -22.53 11.43 -34.28
N LEU A 59 -22.12 10.36 -33.60
CA LEU A 59 -20.85 9.71 -33.86
C LEU A 59 -20.80 9.14 -35.29
N GLU A 60 -21.88 8.51 -35.75
CA GLU A 60 -22.03 7.99 -37.12
C GLU A 60 -21.76 9.07 -38.18
N ALA A 61 -22.36 10.26 -38.01
CA ALA A 61 -22.17 11.39 -38.94
C ALA A 61 -20.71 11.87 -39.01
N ASP A 62 -20.00 11.80 -37.89
CA ASP A 62 -18.61 12.25 -37.75
C ASP A 62 -17.57 11.14 -38.02
N LEU A 63 -17.99 9.89 -38.24
CA LEU A 63 -17.09 8.75 -38.52
C LEU A 63 -16.27 8.92 -39.80
N ALA A 64 -16.70 9.74 -40.76
CA ALA A 64 -15.93 9.96 -41.98
C ALA A 64 -14.63 10.75 -41.72
N THR A 65 -14.67 11.66 -40.74
CA THR A 65 -13.58 12.61 -40.46
C THR A 65 -12.80 12.24 -39.20
N PHE A 66 -13.49 11.77 -38.15
CA PHE A 66 -12.92 11.60 -36.82
C PHE A 66 -12.82 10.13 -36.36
N ARG A 67 -12.87 9.17 -37.30
CA ARG A 67 -12.88 7.72 -37.01
C ARG A 67 -11.85 7.28 -35.98
N SER A 68 -10.58 7.60 -36.23
CA SER A 68 -9.46 7.19 -35.37
C SER A 68 -9.59 7.74 -33.95
N LYS A 69 -10.05 9.00 -33.82
CA LYS A 69 -10.26 9.64 -32.53
C LYS A 69 -11.42 9.00 -31.77
N ILE A 70 -12.54 8.73 -32.45
CA ILE A 70 -13.71 8.06 -31.85
C ILE A 70 -13.35 6.65 -31.37
N LEU A 71 -12.65 5.85 -32.20
CA LEU A 71 -12.14 4.52 -31.84
C LEU A 71 -11.30 4.57 -30.56
N ARG A 72 -10.35 5.53 -30.51
CA ARG A 72 -9.47 5.71 -29.35
C ARG A 72 -10.26 6.11 -28.10
N ILE A 73 -11.18 7.08 -28.18
CA ILE A 73 -11.96 7.54 -27.02
C ILE A 73 -12.83 6.41 -26.48
N LEU A 74 -13.54 5.67 -27.34
CA LEU A 74 -14.41 4.56 -26.90
C LEU A 74 -13.59 3.42 -26.27
N THR A 75 -12.41 3.12 -26.80
CA THR A 75 -11.49 2.13 -26.22
C THR A 75 -10.96 2.60 -24.85
N ASP A 76 -10.58 3.87 -24.74
CA ASP A 76 -10.16 4.46 -23.47
C ASP A 76 -11.30 4.41 -22.44
N CYS A 77 -12.54 4.70 -22.85
CA CYS A 77 -13.72 4.62 -21.99
C CYS A 77 -13.99 3.17 -21.52
N ALA A 78 -13.85 2.18 -22.41
CA ALA A 78 -14.01 0.77 -22.07
C ALA A 78 -13.07 0.31 -20.94
N ILE A 79 -11.88 0.89 -20.85
CA ILE A 79 -10.82 0.49 -19.91
C ILE A 79 -10.80 1.36 -18.67
N LYS A 80 -10.96 2.69 -18.83
CA LYS A 80 -10.82 3.67 -17.74
C LYS A 80 -12.12 3.91 -16.98
N MET A 81 -13.26 3.50 -17.53
CA MET A 81 -14.58 3.67 -16.91
C MET A 81 -15.35 2.33 -16.90
N PRO A 82 -14.80 1.27 -16.26
CA PRO A 82 -15.41 -0.06 -16.23
C PRO A 82 -16.80 -0.07 -15.57
N GLU A 83 -17.11 0.90 -14.72
CA GLU A 83 -18.43 1.09 -14.11
C GLU A 83 -19.52 1.49 -15.12
N LYS A 84 -19.11 2.09 -16.25
CA LYS A 84 -19.99 2.43 -17.38
C LYS A 84 -19.92 1.40 -18.52
N CYS A 85 -19.34 0.22 -18.29
CA CYS A 85 -19.12 -0.82 -19.31
C CYS A 85 -20.36 -1.03 -20.20
N THR A 86 -21.52 -1.32 -19.60
CA THR A 86 -22.74 -1.66 -20.35
C THR A 86 -23.34 -0.50 -21.12
N ILE A 87 -23.03 0.75 -20.73
CA ILE A 87 -23.44 1.95 -21.47
C ILE A 87 -22.63 2.06 -22.76
N TYR A 88 -21.31 1.87 -22.66
CA TYR A 88 -20.41 1.96 -23.80
C TYR A 88 -20.52 0.76 -24.74
N THR A 89 -20.76 -0.46 -24.24
CA THR A 89 -21.04 -1.62 -25.11
C THR A 89 -22.35 -1.43 -25.87
N THR A 90 -23.39 -0.89 -25.24
CA THR A 90 -24.65 -0.53 -25.93
C THR A 90 -24.39 0.49 -27.03
N LEU A 91 -23.62 1.54 -26.75
CA LEU A 91 -23.25 2.56 -27.75
C LEU A 91 -22.50 1.95 -28.95
N VAL A 92 -21.53 1.06 -28.68
CA VAL A 92 -20.80 0.33 -29.73
C VAL A 92 -21.74 -0.61 -30.50
N GLY A 93 -22.71 -1.25 -29.85
CA GLY A 93 -23.76 -2.06 -30.49
C GLY A 93 -24.59 -1.26 -31.49
N LEU A 94 -25.06 -0.08 -31.08
CA LEU A 94 -25.81 0.82 -31.96
C LEU A 94 -24.95 1.31 -33.14
N LEU A 95 -23.68 1.62 -32.90
CA LEU A 95 -22.74 2.00 -33.97
C LEU A 95 -22.44 0.84 -34.93
N ASN A 96 -22.34 -0.40 -34.45
CA ASN A 96 -22.17 -1.58 -35.29
C ASN A 96 -23.41 -1.82 -36.17
N ALA A 97 -24.61 -1.66 -35.61
CA ALA A 97 -25.86 -1.79 -36.35
C ALA A 97 -25.97 -0.76 -37.50
N LYS A 98 -25.46 0.46 -37.26
CA LYS A 98 -25.39 1.54 -38.27
C LYS A 98 -24.25 1.35 -39.26
N ASN A 99 -23.09 0.89 -38.81
CA ASN A 99 -21.88 0.73 -39.60
C ASN A 99 -21.07 -0.51 -39.17
N TYR A 100 -21.30 -1.63 -39.87
CA TYR A 100 -20.63 -2.90 -39.60
C TYR A 100 -19.10 -2.81 -39.67
N ASN A 101 -18.54 -2.05 -40.62
CA ASN A 101 -17.10 -1.91 -40.77
C ASN A 101 -16.47 -1.22 -39.56
N PHE A 102 -17.14 -0.19 -39.03
CA PHE A 102 -16.69 0.46 -37.80
C PHE A 102 -16.70 -0.51 -36.61
N GLY A 103 -17.73 -1.35 -36.49
CA GLY A 103 -17.78 -2.39 -35.46
C GLY A 103 -16.59 -3.35 -35.54
N GLY A 104 -16.21 -3.76 -36.75
CA GLY A 104 -15.04 -4.62 -36.99
C GLY A 104 -13.72 -3.93 -36.60
N GLU A 105 -13.51 -2.69 -37.05
CA GLU A 105 -12.33 -1.88 -36.69
C GLU A 105 -12.22 -1.68 -35.18
N PHE A 106 -13.35 -1.44 -34.49
CA PHE A 106 -13.40 -1.29 -33.05
C PHE A 106 -13.01 -2.59 -32.33
N VAL A 107 -13.55 -3.74 -32.75
CA VAL A 107 -13.19 -5.04 -32.19
C VAL A 107 -11.70 -5.33 -32.38
N GLU A 108 -11.14 -5.07 -33.57
CA GLU A 108 -9.70 -5.21 -33.82
C GLU A 108 -8.84 -4.32 -32.91
N TYR A 109 -9.28 -3.08 -32.68
CA TYR A 109 -8.59 -2.14 -31.81
C TYR A 109 -8.62 -2.60 -30.34
N MET A 110 -9.77 -3.07 -29.85
CA MET A 110 -9.90 -3.65 -28.51
C MET A 110 -9.04 -4.90 -28.33
N VAL A 111 -8.99 -5.79 -29.34
CA VAL A 111 -8.13 -6.98 -29.30
C VAL A 111 -6.65 -6.61 -29.26
N ARG A 112 -6.23 -5.59 -30.01
CA ARG A 112 -4.86 -5.06 -29.95
C ARG A 112 -4.55 -4.53 -28.56
N ASN A 113 -5.45 -3.75 -27.98
CA ASN A 113 -5.29 -3.21 -26.63
C ASN A 113 -5.20 -4.32 -25.57
N LEU A 114 -6.03 -5.36 -25.67
CA LEU A 114 -5.94 -6.54 -24.80
C LEU A 114 -4.54 -7.19 -24.87
N LYS A 115 -4.03 -7.42 -26.09
CA LYS A 115 -2.69 -8.00 -26.30
C LYS A 115 -1.58 -7.10 -25.75
N ASP A 116 -1.65 -5.81 -26.02
CA ASP A 116 -0.67 -4.83 -25.55
C ASP A 116 -0.69 -4.71 -24.02
N SER A 117 -1.88 -4.73 -23.41
CA SER A 117 -2.06 -4.70 -21.96
C SER A 117 -1.48 -5.95 -21.30
N LEU A 118 -1.72 -7.14 -21.86
CA LEU A 118 -1.11 -8.39 -21.37
C LEU A 118 0.42 -8.35 -21.46
N LYS A 119 0.97 -7.90 -22.59
CA LYS A 119 2.42 -7.80 -22.81
C LYS A 119 3.08 -6.76 -21.90
N ALA A 120 2.38 -5.66 -21.62
CA ALA A 120 2.83 -4.59 -20.74
C ALA A 120 2.52 -4.85 -19.25
N CYS A 121 2.01 -6.04 -18.88
CA CYS A 121 1.61 -6.38 -17.51
C CYS A 121 0.57 -5.40 -16.90
N LYS A 122 -0.29 -4.80 -17.74
CA LYS A 122 -1.42 -3.95 -17.33
C LYS A 122 -2.65 -4.81 -17.09
N TRP A 123 -2.62 -5.56 -15.99
CA TRP A 123 -3.58 -6.62 -15.69
C TRP A 123 -5.03 -6.14 -15.57
N ASP A 124 -5.29 -5.01 -14.90
CA ASP A 124 -6.66 -4.48 -14.82
C ASP A 124 -7.18 -4.00 -16.17
N ALA A 125 -6.33 -3.34 -16.97
CA ALA A 125 -6.71 -2.93 -18.32
C ALA A 125 -7.05 -4.14 -19.21
N ALA A 126 -6.27 -5.22 -19.11
CA ALA A 126 -6.56 -6.47 -19.82
C ALA A 126 -7.87 -7.11 -19.33
N ARG A 127 -8.14 -7.12 -18.02
CA ARG A 127 -9.38 -7.64 -17.43
C ARG A 127 -10.61 -6.85 -17.87
N TYR A 128 -10.55 -5.52 -17.85
CA TYR A 128 -11.65 -4.66 -18.31
C TYR A 128 -11.85 -4.76 -19.82
N SER A 129 -10.77 -4.90 -20.60
CA SER A 129 -10.88 -5.19 -22.04
C SER A 129 -11.61 -6.50 -22.30
N LEU A 130 -11.27 -7.58 -21.56
CA LEU A 130 -11.94 -8.87 -21.67
C LEU A 130 -13.43 -8.79 -21.29
N ARG A 131 -13.75 -8.09 -20.19
CA ARG A 131 -15.13 -7.82 -19.77
C ARG A 131 -15.92 -7.07 -20.84
N PHE A 132 -15.32 -6.07 -21.44
CA PHE A 132 -15.96 -5.28 -22.49
C PHE A 132 -16.24 -6.13 -23.74
N LEU A 133 -15.26 -6.92 -24.18
CA LEU A 133 -15.44 -7.88 -25.28
C LEU A 133 -16.52 -8.93 -24.95
N ALA A 134 -16.61 -9.34 -23.68
CA ALA A 134 -17.62 -10.28 -23.23
C ALA A 134 -19.04 -9.67 -23.32
N ASP A 135 -19.24 -8.47 -22.79
CA ASP A 135 -20.56 -7.81 -22.80
C ASP A 135 -20.98 -7.35 -24.20
N LEU A 136 -20.05 -7.14 -25.14
CA LEU A 136 -20.35 -6.93 -26.57
C LEU A 136 -21.04 -8.12 -27.26
N VAL A 137 -20.97 -9.33 -26.68
CA VAL A 137 -21.79 -10.47 -27.16
C VAL A 137 -23.27 -10.21 -26.89
N ASN A 138 -23.62 -9.65 -25.73
CA ASN A 138 -25.00 -9.26 -25.38
C ASN A 138 -25.51 -8.13 -26.28
N CYS A 139 -24.62 -7.30 -26.83
CA CYS A 139 -24.96 -6.25 -27.77
C CYS A 139 -24.96 -6.70 -29.25
N HIS A 140 -24.86 -8.00 -29.52
CA HIS A 140 -24.80 -8.57 -30.87
C HIS A 140 -23.66 -8.02 -31.75
N VAL A 141 -22.56 -7.61 -31.14
CA VAL A 141 -21.36 -7.16 -31.87
C VAL A 141 -20.36 -8.32 -32.07
N ILE A 142 -20.21 -9.19 -31.07
CA ILE A 142 -19.28 -10.33 -31.11
C ILE A 142 -20.06 -11.65 -31.05
N SER A 143 -19.61 -12.67 -31.78
CA SER A 143 -20.19 -14.00 -31.71
C SER A 143 -19.81 -14.72 -30.40
N ALA A 144 -20.79 -15.37 -29.77
CA ALA A 144 -20.59 -16.14 -28.54
C ALA A 144 -19.53 -17.25 -28.69
N GLY A 145 -19.43 -17.85 -29.88
CA GLY A 145 -18.42 -18.88 -30.16
C GLY A 145 -16.99 -18.35 -30.16
N SER A 146 -16.75 -17.17 -30.75
CA SER A 146 -15.41 -16.58 -30.78
C SER A 146 -14.97 -16.07 -29.40
N LEU A 147 -15.91 -15.60 -28.56
CA LEU A 147 -15.62 -15.28 -27.16
C LEU A 147 -15.26 -16.54 -26.35
N LEU A 148 -16.03 -17.62 -26.47
CA LEU A 148 -15.73 -18.88 -25.76
C LEU A 148 -14.34 -19.42 -26.12
N GLN A 149 -13.95 -19.34 -27.40
CA GLN A 149 -12.59 -19.70 -27.81
C GLN A 149 -11.52 -18.86 -27.11
N LEU A 150 -11.74 -17.55 -26.95
CA LEU A 150 -10.83 -16.68 -26.19
C LEU A 150 -10.79 -17.08 -24.70
N LEU A 151 -11.92 -17.37 -24.07
CA LEU A 151 -11.98 -17.80 -22.66
C LEU A 151 -11.28 -19.15 -22.46
N ASP A 152 -11.47 -20.11 -23.37
CA ASP A 152 -10.76 -21.39 -23.37
C ASP A 152 -9.25 -21.18 -23.50
N ASN A 153 -8.79 -20.36 -24.45
CA ASN A 153 -7.37 -20.05 -24.61
C ASN A 153 -6.75 -19.42 -23.34
N MET A 154 -7.50 -18.61 -22.59
CA MET A 154 -7.05 -18.06 -21.31
C MET A 154 -6.96 -19.12 -20.22
N VAL A 155 -7.94 -20.03 -20.13
CA VAL A 155 -7.88 -21.16 -19.18
C VAL A 155 -6.77 -22.14 -19.56
N ASP A 156 -6.48 -22.33 -20.84
CA ASP A 156 -5.39 -23.17 -21.29
C ASP A 156 -4.02 -22.60 -20.93
N ALA A 157 -3.84 -21.27 -20.98
CA ALA A 157 -2.63 -20.63 -20.46
C ALA A 157 -2.46 -20.85 -18.93
N ALA A 158 -3.54 -21.03 -18.19
CA ALA A 158 -3.48 -21.41 -16.77
C ALA A 158 -3.05 -22.86 -16.54
N LYS A 159 -3.06 -23.71 -17.57
CA LYS A 159 -2.62 -25.11 -17.50
C LYS A 159 -1.15 -25.30 -17.90
N GLU A 160 -0.46 -24.24 -18.32
CA GLU A 160 0.96 -24.29 -18.67
C GLU A 160 1.81 -24.83 -17.51
N ASP A 161 2.75 -25.73 -17.80
CA ASP A 161 3.70 -26.26 -16.83
C ASP A 161 4.91 -25.31 -16.67
N GLY A 162 5.52 -25.32 -15.48
CA GLY A 162 6.73 -24.53 -15.22
C GLY A 162 6.53 -23.01 -15.12
N VAL A 163 5.30 -22.52 -15.07
CA VAL A 163 4.97 -21.10 -14.88
C VAL A 163 4.41 -20.82 -13.48
N PRO A 164 4.54 -19.58 -12.96
CA PRO A 164 4.05 -19.24 -11.62
C PRO A 164 2.55 -19.48 -11.44
N GLN A 165 2.13 -19.92 -10.24
CA GLN A 165 0.72 -20.07 -9.87
C GLN A 165 -0.04 -18.75 -10.04
N VAL A 166 0.56 -17.62 -9.66
CA VAL A 166 -0.06 -16.29 -9.80
C VAL A 166 -0.39 -15.90 -11.25
N ARG A 167 0.35 -16.42 -12.24
CA ARG A 167 -0.01 -16.27 -13.67
C ARG A 167 -1.30 -17.02 -13.97
N LYS A 168 -1.35 -18.29 -13.54
CA LYS A 168 -2.48 -19.19 -13.78
C LYS A 168 -3.75 -18.65 -13.14
N ASP A 169 -3.62 -18.18 -11.91
CA ASP A 169 -4.68 -17.60 -11.12
C ASP A 169 -5.27 -16.34 -11.76
N TRP A 170 -4.43 -15.48 -12.32
CA TRP A 170 -4.89 -14.27 -12.99
C TRP A 170 -5.78 -14.57 -14.21
N TYR A 171 -5.40 -15.54 -15.05
CA TYR A 171 -6.21 -15.91 -16.22
C TYR A 171 -7.56 -16.50 -15.81
N VAL A 172 -7.58 -17.37 -14.80
CA VAL A 172 -8.83 -17.95 -14.29
C VAL A 172 -9.70 -16.88 -13.63
N PHE A 173 -9.11 -15.96 -12.86
CA PHE A 173 -9.83 -14.82 -12.29
C PHE A 173 -10.43 -13.92 -13.36
N ALA A 174 -9.66 -13.59 -14.42
CA ALA A 174 -10.13 -12.77 -15.53
C ALA A 174 -11.36 -13.43 -16.19
N VAL A 175 -11.32 -14.74 -16.46
CA VAL A 175 -12.46 -15.49 -17.02
C VAL A 175 -13.65 -15.49 -16.07
N LEU A 176 -13.48 -15.89 -14.80
CA LEU A 176 -14.58 -15.93 -13.82
C LEU A 176 -15.24 -14.55 -13.63
N SER A 177 -14.43 -13.49 -13.56
CA SER A 177 -14.90 -12.10 -13.42
C SER A 177 -15.47 -11.50 -14.71
N THR A 178 -15.69 -12.28 -15.77
CA THR A 178 -16.44 -11.86 -16.98
C THR A 178 -17.80 -12.53 -17.10
N LEU A 179 -17.97 -13.69 -16.46
CA LEU A 179 -19.21 -14.45 -16.51
C LEU A 179 -20.45 -13.72 -15.95
N PRO A 180 -20.37 -12.80 -14.96
CA PRO A 180 -21.54 -12.03 -14.55
C PRO A 180 -22.14 -11.16 -15.68
N TRP A 181 -21.31 -10.78 -16.65
CA TRP A 181 -21.73 -9.96 -17.79
C TRP A 181 -22.32 -10.82 -18.90
N VAL A 182 -21.71 -11.96 -19.24
CA VAL A 182 -22.04 -12.73 -20.46
C VAL A 182 -22.53 -14.16 -20.21
N GLY A 183 -22.44 -14.67 -18.98
CA GLY A 183 -22.63 -16.09 -18.65
C GLY A 183 -24.00 -16.63 -19.07
N ARG A 184 -25.05 -15.81 -18.93
CA ARG A 184 -26.41 -16.16 -19.39
C ARG A 184 -26.47 -16.38 -20.90
N GLU A 185 -25.91 -15.47 -21.67
CA GLU A 185 -25.89 -15.52 -23.13
C GLU A 185 -25.07 -16.72 -23.66
N LEU A 186 -23.93 -17.00 -23.01
CA LEU A 186 -23.12 -18.18 -23.30
C LEU A 186 -23.86 -19.47 -22.95
N TYR A 187 -24.58 -19.50 -21.83
CA TYR A 187 -25.38 -20.64 -21.42
C TYR A 187 -26.52 -20.91 -22.41
N GLU A 188 -27.27 -19.88 -22.79
CA GLU A 188 -28.40 -20.00 -23.71
C GLU A 188 -27.97 -20.41 -25.14
N LYS A 189 -26.84 -19.91 -25.65
CA LYS A 189 -26.38 -20.20 -27.03
C LYS A 189 -25.39 -21.36 -27.15
N LYS A 190 -24.61 -21.65 -26.11
CA LYS A 190 -23.43 -22.53 -26.14
C LYS A 190 -23.23 -23.30 -24.82
N GLU A 191 -24.32 -23.75 -24.19
CA GLU A 191 -24.33 -24.49 -22.90
C GLU A 191 -23.20 -25.50 -22.75
N GLN A 192 -23.07 -26.46 -23.68
CA GLN A 192 -22.07 -27.54 -23.57
C GLN A 192 -20.62 -27.02 -23.53
N ALA A 193 -20.31 -25.98 -24.29
CA ALA A 193 -18.97 -25.39 -24.33
C ALA A 193 -18.69 -24.60 -23.03
N LEU A 194 -19.68 -23.87 -22.52
CA LEU A 194 -19.58 -23.20 -21.22
C LEU A 194 -19.39 -24.22 -20.07
N GLU A 195 -20.13 -25.33 -20.08
CA GLU A 195 -19.97 -26.40 -19.09
C GLU A 195 -18.56 -27.01 -19.12
N HIS A 196 -18.01 -27.25 -20.31
CA HIS A 196 -16.64 -27.74 -20.45
C HIS A 196 -15.59 -26.76 -19.88
N LEU A 197 -15.76 -25.46 -20.14
CA LEU A 197 -14.92 -24.39 -19.58
C LEU A 197 -15.00 -24.40 -18.04
N LEU A 198 -16.21 -24.47 -17.48
CA LEU A 198 -16.44 -24.48 -16.02
C LEU A 198 -15.84 -25.72 -15.34
N VAL A 199 -15.96 -26.90 -15.95
CA VAL A 199 -15.32 -28.13 -15.46
C VAL A 199 -13.79 -28.00 -15.48
N SER A 200 -13.23 -27.42 -16.54
CA SER A 200 -11.79 -27.15 -16.62
C SER A 200 -11.31 -26.25 -15.49
N ILE A 201 -12.09 -25.20 -15.17
CA ILE A 201 -11.81 -24.30 -14.05
C ILE A 201 -11.94 -25.04 -12.71
N GLU A 202 -12.98 -25.83 -12.50
CA GLU A 202 -13.17 -26.60 -11.25
C GLU A 202 -11.99 -27.54 -10.97
N VAL A 203 -11.52 -28.26 -12.00
CA VAL A 203 -10.34 -29.14 -11.90
C VAL A 203 -9.08 -28.34 -11.56
N PHE A 204 -8.90 -27.17 -12.17
CA PHE A 204 -7.79 -26.26 -11.84
C PHE A 204 -7.85 -25.82 -10.38
N LEU A 205 -8.99 -25.31 -9.92
CA LEU A 205 -9.17 -24.80 -8.56
C LEU A 205 -8.94 -25.90 -7.52
N GLY A 206 -9.34 -27.14 -7.80
CA GLY A 206 -9.12 -28.30 -6.93
C GLY A 206 -7.64 -28.71 -6.76
N LYS A 207 -6.75 -28.29 -7.66
CA LYS A 207 -5.30 -28.60 -7.61
C LYS A 207 -4.45 -27.43 -7.10
N ARG A 208 -5.03 -26.23 -6.95
CA ARG A 208 -4.31 -25.00 -6.61
C ARG A 208 -3.71 -25.06 -5.20
N SER A 209 -2.46 -24.61 -5.07
CA SER A 209 -1.83 -24.36 -3.77
C SER A 209 -2.44 -23.12 -3.10
N LYS A 210 -2.69 -23.19 -1.80
CA LYS A 210 -3.28 -22.09 -1.01
C LYS A 210 -2.40 -21.69 0.18
N LYS A 211 -1.08 -21.91 0.07
CA LYS A 211 -0.13 -21.60 1.15
C LYS A 211 -0.16 -20.12 1.57
N HIS A 212 -0.46 -19.20 0.64
CA HIS A 212 -0.56 -17.76 0.90
C HIS A 212 -1.73 -17.39 1.83
N HIS A 213 -2.77 -18.24 1.88
CA HIS A 213 -4.04 -17.90 2.52
C HIS A 213 -3.88 -17.49 3.98
N ALA A 214 -3.12 -18.27 4.77
CA ALA A 214 -2.91 -17.97 6.19
C ALA A 214 -2.20 -16.63 6.44
N ALA A 215 -1.30 -16.21 5.56
CA ALA A 215 -0.58 -14.94 5.71
C ALA A 215 -1.38 -13.70 5.31
N LEU A 216 -2.39 -13.87 4.45
CA LEU A 216 -3.17 -12.77 3.90
C LEU A 216 -4.50 -12.54 4.61
N ARG A 217 -4.93 -13.47 5.47
CA ARG A 217 -6.16 -13.32 6.25
C ARG A 217 -6.03 -12.25 7.33
N VAL A 218 -7.05 -11.38 7.43
CA VAL A 218 -7.16 -10.40 8.53
C VAL A 218 -7.48 -11.09 9.85
N TRP A 219 -8.36 -12.10 9.85
CA TRP A 219 -8.67 -12.93 11.01
C TRP A 219 -8.35 -14.39 10.75
N ALA A 220 -7.72 -15.06 11.72
CA ALA A 220 -7.40 -16.47 11.61
C ALA A 220 -8.59 -17.42 11.83
N LEU A 221 -9.66 -16.95 12.52
CA LEU A 221 -10.88 -17.73 12.73
C LEU A 221 -11.88 -17.52 11.60
N ASP A 222 -12.60 -18.59 11.27
CA ASP A 222 -13.63 -18.58 10.23
C ASP A 222 -15.01 -18.14 10.76
N THR A 223 -15.15 -17.95 12.06
CA THR A 223 -16.39 -17.50 12.69
C THR A 223 -16.29 -16.05 13.18
N PRO A 224 -17.30 -15.21 12.95
CA PRO A 224 -18.57 -15.51 12.27
C PRO A 224 -18.47 -15.47 10.74
N HIS A 225 -17.40 -14.92 10.15
CA HIS A 225 -17.20 -14.89 8.72
C HIS A 225 -15.81 -15.40 8.32
N PRO A 226 -15.73 -16.40 7.43
CA PRO A 226 -14.45 -16.85 6.90
C PRO A 226 -13.84 -15.75 6.03
N GLN A 227 -12.52 -15.60 6.17
CA GLN A 227 -11.73 -14.75 5.30
C GLN A 227 -11.27 -15.60 4.12
N GLU A 228 -12.09 -15.66 3.06
CA GLU A 228 -11.92 -16.63 1.97
C GLU A 228 -10.85 -16.23 0.96
N GLU A 229 -10.18 -17.22 0.39
CA GLU A 229 -9.28 -17.03 -0.75
C GLU A 229 -10.08 -16.53 -1.96
N TYR A 230 -9.58 -15.51 -2.65
CA TYR A 230 -10.40 -14.75 -3.62
C TYR A 230 -10.96 -15.58 -4.79
N LEU A 231 -10.22 -16.56 -5.30
CA LEU A 231 -10.68 -17.42 -6.39
C LEU A 231 -11.70 -18.44 -5.90
N ASP A 232 -11.55 -18.94 -4.67
CA ASP A 232 -12.55 -19.84 -4.08
C ASP A 232 -13.87 -19.10 -3.82
N CYS A 233 -13.78 -17.88 -3.29
CA CYS A 233 -14.95 -17.02 -3.04
C CYS A 233 -15.66 -16.66 -4.35
N LEU A 234 -14.90 -16.22 -5.37
CA LEU A 234 -15.47 -15.92 -6.68
C LEU A 234 -16.05 -17.17 -7.36
N TRP A 235 -15.42 -18.33 -7.20
CA TRP A 235 -15.98 -19.58 -7.71
C TRP A 235 -17.31 -19.93 -7.03
N ALA A 236 -17.41 -19.79 -5.72
CA ALA A 236 -18.68 -19.98 -5.00
C ALA A 236 -19.77 -19.01 -5.50
N GLN A 237 -19.40 -17.76 -5.78
CA GLN A 237 -20.30 -16.75 -6.36
C GLN A 237 -20.77 -17.11 -7.77
N ILE A 238 -19.88 -17.59 -8.63
CA ILE A 238 -20.23 -18.05 -9.98
C ILE A 238 -21.10 -19.30 -9.93
N ARG A 239 -20.82 -20.24 -9.02
CA ARG A 239 -21.67 -21.42 -8.83
C ARG A 239 -23.07 -21.03 -8.37
N LYS A 240 -23.18 -20.07 -7.45
CA LYS A 240 -24.48 -19.53 -7.04
C LYS A 240 -25.20 -18.83 -8.21
N LEU A 241 -24.50 -17.99 -8.96
CA LEU A 241 -25.06 -17.34 -10.15
C LEU A 241 -25.59 -18.37 -11.17
N ARG A 242 -24.83 -19.45 -11.41
CA ARG A 242 -25.26 -20.57 -12.27
C ARG A 242 -26.51 -21.27 -11.71
N GLN A 243 -26.56 -21.54 -10.41
CA GLN A 243 -27.73 -22.14 -9.74
C GLN A 243 -28.97 -21.25 -9.86
N ASP A 244 -28.77 -19.93 -9.86
CA ASP A 244 -29.80 -18.92 -10.06
C ASP A 244 -30.09 -18.67 -11.56
N ASN A 245 -29.76 -19.63 -12.45
CA ASN A 245 -29.95 -19.55 -13.91
C ASN A 245 -29.29 -18.32 -14.56
N TRP A 246 -28.09 -17.97 -14.09
CA TRP A 246 -27.33 -16.81 -14.56
C TRP A 246 -28.08 -15.47 -14.41
N ALA A 247 -29.02 -15.40 -13.48
CA ALA A 247 -29.77 -14.19 -13.19
C ALA A 247 -29.13 -13.43 -12.01
N GLU A 248 -28.81 -12.16 -12.24
CA GLU A 248 -28.36 -11.20 -11.22
C GLU A 248 -29.18 -9.90 -11.32
N LYS A 249 -29.15 -9.08 -10.28
CA LYS A 249 -30.01 -7.87 -10.16
C LYS A 249 -29.25 -6.55 -10.10
N HIS A 250 -27.94 -6.56 -10.29
CA HIS A 250 -27.06 -5.41 -10.07
C HIS A 250 -26.68 -4.69 -11.36
N ILE A 251 -26.33 -5.42 -12.42
CA ILE A 251 -25.78 -4.84 -13.65
C ILE A 251 -26.91 -4.16 -14.47
N PRO A 252 -26.83 -2.84 -14.76
CA PRO A 252 -27.69 -2.22 -15.75
C PRO A 252 -27.38 -2.77 -17.14
N ARG A 253 -28.40 -3.10 -17.93
CA ARG A 253 -28.23 -3.61 -19.29
C ARG A 253 -29.02 -2.76 -20.30
N PRO A 254 -28.53 -1.54 -20.66
CA PRO A 254 -29.27 -0.62 -21.52
C PRO A 254 -29.59 -1.22 -22.90
N TYR A 255 -28.73 -2.09 -23.43
CA TYR A 255 -28.94 -2.80 -24.69
C TYR A 255 -30.25 -3.61 -24.75
N LEU A 256 -30.82 -4.03 -23.63
CA LEU A 256 -32.12 -4.72 -23.61
C LEU A 256 -33.27 -3.85 -24.15
N ALA A 257 -33.15 -2.52 -24.06
CA ALA A 257 -34.13 -1.59 -24.63
C ALA A 257 -34.01 -1.44 -26.16
N PHE A 258 -32.94 -1.96 -26.76
CA PHE A 258 -32.62 -1.84 -28.18
C PHE A 258 -32.64 -3.18 -28.91
N ASP A 259 -33.29 -4.20 -28.34
CA ASP A 259 -33.32 -5.57 -28.85
C ASP A 259 -33.73 -5.63 -30.33
N SER A 260 -34.74 -4.84 -30.73
CA SER A 260 -35.21 -4.77 -32.12
C SER A 260 -34.16 -4.25 -33.12
N ILE A 261 -33.19 -3.45 -32.66
CA ILE A 261 -32.12 -2.91 -33.51
C ILE A 261 -30.93 -3.86 -33.49
N LEU A 262 -30.52 -4.31 -32.29
CA LEU A 262 -29.31 -5.10 -32.10
C LEU A 262 -29.46 -6.53 -32.65
N CYS A 263 -30.65 -7.13 -32.61
CA CYS A 263 -30.89 -8.45 -33.19
C CYS A 263 -30.71 -8.50 -34.72
N GLU A 264 -30.90 -7.38 -35.42
CA GLU A 264 -30.70 -7.28 -36.88
C GLU A 264 -29.23 -7.01 -37.26
N ALA A 265 -28.39 -6.64 -36.29
CA ALA A 265 -26.99 -6.32 -36.52
C ALA A 265 -26.17 -7.60 -36.82
N LEU A 266 -25.23 -7.47 -37.75
CA LEU A 266 -24.27 -8.54 -38.05
C LEU A 266 -23.18 -8.59 -36.97
N GLN A 267 -22.86 -9.83 -36.56
CA GLN A 267 -21.81 -10.11 -35.57
C GLN A 267 -20.44 -10.27 -36.22
N HIS A 268 -19.40 -9.89 -35.48
CA HIS A 268 -17.99 -10.13 -35.81
C HIS A 268 -17.47 -11.36 -35.07
N ASN A 269 -16.45 -12.01 -35.65
CA ASN A 269 -15.70 -13.04 -34.95
C ASN A 269 -14.38 -12.45 -34.44
N LEU A 270 -14.04 -12.75 -33.19
CA LEU A 270 -12.71 -12.46 -32.69
C LEU A 270 -11.66 -13.28 -33.45
N PRO A 271 -10.49 -12.70 -33.76
CA PRO A 271 -9.34 -13.49 -34.20
C PRO A 271 -8.90 -14.42 -33.07
N THR A 272 -8.17 -15.49 -33.40
CA THR A 272 -7.56 -16.32 -32.36
C THR A 272 -6.55 -15.50 -31.57
N ILE A 273 -6.79 -15.36 -30.27
CA ILE A 273 -5.95 -14.63 -29.34
C ILE A 273 -5.33 -15.65 -28.39
N LEU A 274 -4.01 -15.74 -28.42
CA LEU A 274 -3.25 -16.55 -27.49
C LEU A 274 -2.64 -15.64 -26.43
N PRO A 275 -2.79 -15.98 -25.14
CA PRO A 275 -2.06 -15.29 -24.08
C PRO A 275 -0.54 -15.28 -24.33
N PRO A 276 0.18 -14.19 -24.02
CA PRO A 276 1.62 -14.17 -24.19
C PRO A 276 2.30 -15.20 -23.28
N PRO A 277 3.37 -15.89 -23.75
CA PRO A 277 4.11 -16.83 -22.92
C PRO A 277 4.70 -16.14 -21.69
N HIS A 278 4.96 -16.90 -20.63
CA HIS A 278 5.60 -16.37 -19.43
C HIS A 278 7.02 -15.87 -19.72
N HIS A 279 7.42 -14.81 -19.02
CA HIS A 279 8.78 -14.29 -18.98
C HIS A 279 9.08 -13.86 -17.55
N ASP A 280 10.31 -14.08 -17.06
CA ASP A 280 10.69 -13.83 -15.65
C ASP A 280 10.55 -12.35 -15.23
N SER A 281 10.56 -11.42 -16.20
CA SER A 281 10.30 -10.00 -15.94
C SER A 281 8.83 -9.65 -15.70
N TYR A 282 7.90 -10.57 -16.01
CA TYR A 282 6.47 -10.33 -15.84
C TYR A 282 6.09 -10.42 -14.38
N GLN A 283 5.43 -9.37 -13.87
CA GLN A 283 4.95 -9.32 -12.50
C GLN A 283 3.43 -9.46 -12.49
N TYR A 284 2.92 -10.63 -12.10
CA TYR A 284 1.49 -10.88 -11.97
C TYR A 284 0.94 -10.31 -10.65
N PRO A 285 -0.38 -10.03 -10.57
CA PRO A 285 -1.00 -9.63 -9.32
C PRO A 285 -0.86 -10.72 -8.26
N MET A 286 -0.60 -10.31 -7.01
CA MET A 286 -0.57 -11.24 -5.88
C MET A 286 -1.96 -11.80 -5.61
N PRO A 287 -2.05 -13.02 -5.05
CA PRO A 287 -3.32 -13.51 -4.55
C PRO A 287 -3.80 -12.61 -3.40
N HIS A 288 -5.10 -12.59 -3.17
CA HIS A 288 -5.68 -11.83 -2.07
C HIS A 288 -6.75 -12.65 -1.34
N VAL A 289 -7.11 -12.15 -0.17
CA VAL A 289 -8.16 -12.71 0.67
C VAL A 289 -9.29 -11.70 0.76
N VAL A 290 -10.52 -12.18 0.59
CA VAL A 290 -11.73 -11.37 0.65
C VAL A 290 -11.97 -11.00 2.10
N PHE A 291 -11.83 -9.71 2.42
CA PHE A 291 -12.18 -9.17 3.72
C PHE A 291 -13.69 -9.27 3.93
N ARG A 292 -14.11 -9.83 5.06
CA ARG A 292 -15.52 -9.97 5.38
C ARG A 292 -15.77 -9.69 6.84
N MET A 293 -16.61 -8.70 7.14
CA MET A 293 -16.98 -8.37 8.51
C MET A 293 -18.48 -8.25 8.75
N PHE A 294 -19.27 -7.93 7.71
CA PHE A 294 -20.72 -7.76 7.81
C PHE A 294 -21.51 -8.84 7.06
N ASP A 295 -22.65 -9.18 7.63
CA ASP A 295 -23.75 -9.85 6.94
C ASP A 295 -25.09 -9.09 7.08
N TYR A 296 -26.18 -9.70 6.64
CA TYR A 296 -27.50 -9.08 6.65
C TYR A 296 -28.07 -8.86 8.06
N THR A 297 -27.56 -9.57 9.08
CA THR A 297 -28.00 -9.44 10.48
C THR A 297 -27.41 -8.21 11.17
N ASP A 298 -26.31 -7.68 10.65
CA ASP A 298 -25.69 -6.44 11.13
C ASP A 298 -26.45 -5.19 10.67
N CYS A 299 -27.26 -5.30 9.62
CA CYS A 299 -27.96 -4.19 8.98
C CYS A 299 -29.35 -3.96 9.62
N PRO A 300 -29.79 -2.69 9.72
CA PRO A 300 -31.16 -2.38 10.18
C PRO A 300 -32.21 -2.84 9.17
N GLU A 301 -33.50 -2.79 9.57
CA GLU A 301 -34.62 -3.08 8.67
C GLU A 301 -34.56 -2.21 7.39
N GLY A 302 -34.61 -2.85 6.22
CA GLY A 302 -34.45 -2.16 4.94
C GLY A 302 -33.93 -3.06 3.83
N PRO A 303 -33.17 -2.50 2.86
CA PRO A 303 -32.53 -3.29 1.82
C PRO A 303 -31.56 -4.31 2.42
N ILE A 304 -31.63 -5.54 1.93
CA ILE A 304 -30.83 -6.66 2.44
C ILE A 304 -29.43 -6.59 1.84
N LEU A 305 -28.40 -6.71 2.69
CA LEU A 305 -27.01 -6.86 2.23
C LEU A 305 -26.87 -8.17 1.45
N PRO A 306 -26.39 -8.15 0.19
CA PRO A 306 -26.14 -9.37 -0.56
C PRO A 306 -25.18 -10.30 0.19
N GLY A 307 -25.50 -11.59 0.27
CA GLY A 307 -24.69 -12.59 0.97
C GLY A 307 -23.29 -12.71 0.37
N ALA A 308 -22.32 -13.21 1.16
CA ALA A 308 -20.91 -13.28 0.76
C ALA A 308 -20.68 -14.04 -0.56
N HIS A 309 -21.46 -15.10 -0.83
CA HIS A 309 -21.41 -15.89 -2.06
C HIS A 309 -22.42 -15.47 -3.13
N SER A 310 -23.07 -14.30 -3.02
CA SER A 310 -23.85 -13.72 -4.12
C SER A 310 -22.93 -12.90 -5.02
N ILE A 311 -23.14 -12.99 -6.34
CA ILE A 311 -22.32 -12.26 -7.30
C ILE A 311 -22.52 -10.74 -7.17
N GLU A 312 -23.69 -10.30 -6.72
CA GLU A 312 -23.95 -8.90 -6.42
C GLU A 312 -22.99 -8.34 -5.37
N ARG A 313 -22.60 -9.13 -4.36
CA ARG A 313 -21.62 -8.69 -3.34
C ARG A 313 -20.27 -8.37 -3.99
N PHE A 314 -19.79 -9.24 -4.88
CA PHE A 314 -18.55 -9.01 -5.64
C PHE A 314 -18.64 -7.76 -6.52
N LEU A 315 -19.74 -7.59 -7.26
CA LEU A 315 -19.91 -6.47 -8.18
C LEU A 315 -19.99 -5.12 -7.44
N ILE A 316 -20.68 -5.08 -6.31
CA ILE A 316 -20.79 -3.87 -5.48
C ILE A 316 -19.41 -3.48 -4.95
N GLU A 317 -18.68 -4.43 -4.39
CA GLU A 317 -17.37 -4.16 -3.80
C GLU A 317 -16.35 -3.77 -4.84
N GLU A 318 -16.32 -4.45 -5.98
CA GLU A 318 -15.43 -4.10 -7.09
C GLU A 318 -15.66 -2.65 -7.54
N HIS A 319 -16.91 -2.22 -7.68
CA HIS A 319 -17.22 -0.85 -8.07
C HIS A 319 -16.86 0.16 -6.96
N LEU A 320 -17.09 -0.16 -5.68
CA LEU A 320 -16.65 0.71 -4.58
C LEU A 320 -15.12 0.82 -4.51
N HIS A 321 -14.38 -0.27 -4.74
CA HIS A 321 -12.92 -0.26 -4.85
C HIS A 321 -12.45 0.65 -6.01
N GLN A 322 -13.11 0.58 -7.17
CA GLN A 322 -12.81 1.46 -8.32
C GLN A 322 -13.05 2.94 -8.00
N ILE A 323 -14.12 3.26 -7.29
CA ILE A 323 -14.39 4.65 -6.85
C ILE A 323 -13.26 5.16 -5.94
N ILE A 324 -12.77 4.32 -5.02
CA ILE A 324 -11.63 4.68 -4.17
C ILE A 324 -10.38 4.86 -5.04
N GLU A 325 -10.09 3.92 -5.94
CA GLU A 325 -8.93 3.99 -6.84
C GLU A 325 -8.89 5.30 -7.63
N MET A 326 -10.02 5.70 -8.22
CA MET A 326 -10.11 6.91 -9.04
C MET A 326 -10.02 8.21 -8.23
N HIS A 327 -10.50 8.22 -6.98
CA HIS A 327 -10.72 9.46 -6.24
C HIS A 327 -9.94 9.59 -4.91
N HIS A 328 -9.12 8.59 -4.53
CA HIS A 328 -8.42 8.57 -3.23
C HIS A 328 -7.55 9.80 -2.93
N LEU A 329 -7.07 10.50 -3.96
CA LEU A 329 -6.28 11.73 -3.80
C LEU A 329 -7.14 12.93 -3.38
N GLU A 330 -8.44 12.92 -3.67
CA GLU A 330 -9.39 14.00 -3.38
C GLU A 330 -10.50 13.49 -2.44
N ARG A 331 -10.20 13.44 -1.13
CA ARG A 331 -11.07 12.78 -0.11
C ARG A 331 -12.55 13.21 -0.13
N LYS A 332 -12.85 14.47 -0.48
CA LYS A 332 -14.21 15.00 -0.55
C LYS A 332 -14.95 14.43 -1.75
N ASP A 333 -14.28 14.40 -2.89
CA ASP A 333 -14.84 13.84 -4.12
C ASP A 333 -14.97 12.33 -3.98
N CYS A 334 -14.01 11.64 -3.37
CA CYS A 334 -14.11 10.22 -3.06
C CYS A 334 -15.36 9.91 -2.23
N ALA A 335 -15.55 10.61 -1.10
CA ALA A 335 -16.72 10.43 -0.25
C ALA A 335 -18.04 10.74 -0.98
N ALA A 336 -18.05 11.78 -1.82
CA ALA A 336 -19.23 12.15 -2.61
C ALA A 336 -19.57 11.07 -3.66
N HIS A 337 -18.58 10.53 -4.38
CA HIS A 337 -18.80 9.47 -5.37
C HIS A 337 -19.25 8.16 -4.70
N LEU A 338 -18.67 7.79 -3.56
CA LEU A 338 -19.10 6.63 -2.76
C LEU A 338 -20.57 6.74 -2.37
N LEU A 339 -21.03 7.89 -1.87
CA LEU A 339 -22.43 8.12 -1.48
C LEU A 339 -23.39 8.29 -2.67
N ASN A 340 -22.84 8.52 -3.86
CA ASN A 340 -23.59 8.64 -5.10
C ASN A 340 -23.53 7.36 -5.94
N PHE A 341 -23.21 6.23 -5.29
CA PHE A 341 -23.21 4.91 -5.88
C PHE A 341 -24.55 4.59 -6.59
N PRO A 342 -24.52 4.06 -7.82
CA PRO A 342 -25.72 3.60 -8.51
C PRO A 342 -26.46 2.56 -7.67
N TYR A 343 -27.80 2.63 -7.63
CA TYR A 343 -28.62 1.69 -6.84
C TYR A 343 -28.47 1.76 -5.31
N LYS A 344 -27.96 2.86 -4.76
CA LYS A 344 -27.85 3.09 -3.30
C LYS A 344 -29.11 2.84 -2.47
N LEU A 345 -30.30 2.87 -3.09
CA LEU A 345 -31.58 2.58 -2.43
C LEU A 345 -31.91 1.08 -2.33
N LYS A 346 -31.17 0.22 -3.06
CA LYS A 346 -31.40 -1.23 -3.13
C LYS A 346 -30.46 -2.03 -2.22
N ILE A 347 -29.48 -1.39 -1.59
CA ILE A 347 -28.49 -2.03 -0.73
C ILE A 347 -28.25 -1.16 0.51
N PRO A 348 -27.80 -1.76 1.63
CA PRO A 348 -27.31 -1.00 2.78
C PRO A 348 -25.93 -0.39 2.43
N LEU A 349 -25.94 0.69 1.66
CA LEU A 349 -24.74 1.28 1.06
C LEU A 349 -23.70 1.70 2.11
N ASP A 350 -24.13 2.31 3.21
CA ASP A 350 -23.22 2.77 4.27
C ASP A 350 -22.37 1.61 4.84
N TYR A 351 -22.98 0.43 5.03
CA TYR A 351 -22.28 -0.78 5.47
C TYR A 351 -21.28 -1.27 4.41
N SER A 352 -21.69 -1.28 3.14
CA SER A 352 -20.82 -1.69 2.03
C SER A 352 -19.61 -0.76 1.89
N ILE A 353 -19.81 0.55 2.01
CA ILE A 353 -18.73 1.55 1.97
C ILE A 353 -17.76 1.33 3.14
N VAL A 354 -18.27 1.22 4.37
CA VAL A 354 -17.43 1.05 5.57
C VAL A 354 -16.61 -0.23 5.48
N GLU A 355 -17.22 -1.34 5.06
CA GLU A 355 -16.52 -2.61 4.89
C GLU A 355 -15.45 -2.56 3.80
N VAL A 356 -15.73 -1.95 2.65
CA VAL A 356 -14.73 -1.79 1.57
C VAL A 356 -13.56 -0.89 2.01
N ILE A 357 -13.83 0.18 2.77
CA ILE A 357 -12.75 1.03 3.30
C ILE A 357 -11.88 0.24 4.29
N PHE A 358 -12.47 -0.60 5.14
CA PHE A 358 -11.68 -1.46 6.03
C PHE A 358 -11.00 -2.61 5.29
N ALA A 359 -11.59 -3.16 4.23
CA ALA A 359 -10.95 -4.14 3.35
C ALA A 359 -9.67 -3.56 2.73
N GLU A 360 -9.72 -2.30 2.29
CA GLU A 360 -8.58 -1.57 1.77
C GLU A 360 -7.52 -1.25 2.85
N LEU A 361 -7.95 -0.76 4.02
CA LEU A 361 -7.04 -0.46 5.13
C LEU A 361 -6.32 -1.71 5.66
N PHE A 362 -7.03 -2.84 5.74
CA PHE A 362 -6.51 -4.12 6.22
C PHE A 362 -6.00 -5.03 5.10
N HIS A 363 -5.90 -4.53 3.86
CA HIS A 363 -5.38 -5.29 2.74
C HIS A 363 -3.94 -5.77 3.03
N MET A 364 -3.67 -7.05 2.81
CA MET A 364 -2.36 -7.66 2.97
C MET A 364 -1.79 -7.98 1.58
N PRO A 365 -0.49 -7.78 1.32
CA PRO A 365 0.60 -7.48 2.28
C PRO A 365 0.61 -6.05 2.86
N SER A 366 0.13 -5.08 2.10
CA SER A 366 0.07 -3.66 2.48
C SER A 366 -1.21 -3.00 1.96
N PRO A 367 -1.69 -1.90 2.58
CA PRO A 367 -2.83 -1.15 2.04
C PRO A 367 -2.50 -0.61 0.65
N ARG A 368 -3.47 -0.59 -0.26
CA ARG A 368 -3.24 -0.14 -1.65
C ARG A 368 -2.85 1.34 -1.73
N TYR A 369 -3.39 2.16 -0.83
CA TYR A 369 -3.10 3.59 -0.72
C TYR A 369 -2.58 3.94 0.68
N LEU A 370 -2.11 5.18 0.85
CA LEU A 370 -1.64 5.64 2.16
C LEU A 370 -2.75 5.52 3.22
N GLU A 371 -2.43 4.93 4.38
CA GLU A 371 -3.38 4.65 5.47
C GLU A 371 -4.25 5.85 5.87
N ILE A 372 -3.68 7.06 5.84
CA ILE A 372 -4.37 8.30 6.24
C ILE A 372 -5.55 8.64 5.33
N VAL A 373 -5.54 8.18 4.07
CA VAL A 373 -6.64 8.40 3.11
C VAL A 373 -7.93 7.85 3.69
N TYR A 374 -7.92 6.59 4.13
CA TYR A 374 -9.11 5.88 4.60
C TYR A 374 -9.75 6.57 5.81
N GLY A 375 -8.94 6.95 6.82
CA GLY A 375 -9.42 7.70 7.97
C GLY A 375 -10.00 9.07 7.58
N SER A 376 -9.37 9.76 6.63
CA SER A 376 -9.84 11.07 6.18
C SER A 376 -11.13 11.00 5.34
N VAL A 377 -11.31 9.95 4.53
CA VAL A 377 -12.53 9.71 3.76
C VAL A 377 -13.69 9.35 4.69
N LEU A 378 -13.47 8.50 5.69
CA LEU A 378 -14.47 8.19 6.72
C LEU A 378 -14.94 9.45 7.48
N ILE A 379 -14.03 10.38 7.77
CA ILE A 379 -14.40 11.68 8.37
C ILE A 379 -15.29 12.49 7.42
N GLU A 380 -14.99 12.55 6.13
CA GLU A 380 -15.85 13.24 5.15
C GLU A 380 -17.21 12.54 4.98
N LEU A 381 -17.25 11.20 4.99
CA LEU A 381 -18.49 10.42 4.98
C LEU A 381 -19.37 10.74 6.20
N CYS A 382 -18.80 10.82 7.40
CA CYS A 382 -19.53 11.24 8.60
C CYS A 382 -20.09 12.67 8.51
N LYS A 383 -19.44 13.57 7.78
CA LYS A 383 -19.97 14.94 7.55
C LYS A 383 -21.12 14.93 6.55
N LEU A 384 -21.04 14.09 5.51
CA LEU A 384 -22.05 14.01 4.45
C LEU A 384 -23.28 13.20 4.88
N GLN A 385 -23.14 12.22 5.78
CA GLN A 385 -24.21 11.38 6.32
C GLN A 385 -24.17 11.33 7.86
N PRO A 386 -24.46 12.46 8.55
CA PRO A 386 -24.29 12.56 10.00
C PRO A 386 -25.26 11.70 10.82
N SER A 387 -26.38 11.26 10.24
CA SER A 387 -27.41 10.47 10.91
C SER A 387 -27.17 8.97 10.90
N THR A 388 -26.44 8.45 9.91
CA THR A 388 -26.29 7.00 9.68
C THR A 388 -24.82 6.56 9.76
N MET A 389 -23.93 7.23 9.03
CA MET A 389 -22.52 6.81 8.91
C MET A 389 -21.79 6.68 10.26
N PRO A 390 -21.92 7.60 11.23
CA PRO A 390 -21.29 7.43 12.55
C PRO A 390 -21.75 6.18 13.30
N GLN A 391 -23.01 5.77 13.14
CA GLN A 391 -23.58 4.59 13.82
C GLN A 391 -23.00 3.31 13.21
N VAL A 392 -22.98 3.22 11.87
CA VAL A 392 -22.36 2.09 11.15
C VAL A 392 -20.87 1.99 11.49
N LEU A 393 -20.17 3.12 11.57
CA LEU A 393 -18.75 3.13 11.91
C LEU A 393 -18.47 2.73 13.38
N ALA A 394 -19.33 3.14 14.31
CA ALA A 394 -19.25 2.71 15.70
C ALA A 394 -19.49 1.19 15.83
N GLN A 395 -20.51 0.66 15.14
CA GLN A 395 -20.77 -0.79 15.08
C GLN A 395 -19.60 -1.55 14.45
N ALA A 396 -19.02 -1.04 13.35
CA ALA A 396 -17.84 -1.62 12.72
C ALA A 396 -16.66 -1.67 13.71
N THR A 397 -16.41 -0.58 14.44
CA THR A 397 -15.34 -0.50 15.43
C THR A 397 -15.53 -1.52 16.56
N GLU A 398 -16.77 -1.70 17.02
CA GLU A 398 -17.11 -2.71 18.03
C GLU A 398 -16.83 -4.13 17.52
N ILE A 399 -17.25 -4.44 16.29
CA ILE A 399 -16.97 -5.73 15.65
C ILE A 399 -15.47 -5.98 15.52
N LEU A 400 -14.70 -4.98 15.08
CA LEU A 400 -13.24 -5.07 14.97
C LEU A 400 -12.60 -5.35 16.33
N PHE A 401 -13.06 -4.68 17.39
CA PHE A 401 -12.57 -4.88 18.76
C PHE A 401 -12.93 -6.26 19.32
N ILE A 402 -14.17 -6.72 19.17
CA ILE A 402 -14.61 -8.05 19.65
C ILE A 402 -13.83 -9.17 18.95
N ARG A 403 -13.53 -9.01 17.66
CA ARG A 403 -12.81 -10.01 16.84
C ARG A 403 -11.29 -9.84 16.87
N ILE A 404 -10.74 -8.93 17.69
CA ILE A 404 -9.32 -8.57 17.67
C ILE A 404 -8.39 -9.71 18.11
N ASP A 405 -8.91 -10.70 18.85
CA ASP A 405 -8.16 -11.81 19.44
C ASP A 405 -7.41 -12.65 18.40
N THR A 406 -7.93 -12.72 17.19
CA THR A 406 -7.32 -13.45 16.06
C THR A 406 -7.02 -12.55 14.87
N MET A 407 -7.01 -11.23 15.07
CA MET A 407 -6.63 -10.26 14.05
C MET A 407 -5.12 -10.34 13.80
N ASN A 408 -4.72 -10.29 12.52
CA ASN A 408 -3.32 -10.27 12.13
C ASN A 408 -2.60 -9.04 12.74
N THR A 409 -1.37 -9.24 13.22
CA THR A 409 -0.56 -8.20 13.88
C THR A 409 -0.39 -6.93 13.02
N ALA A 410 -0.25 -7.05 11.71
CA ALA A 410 -0.15 -5.88 10.84
C ALA A 410 -1.47 -5.11 10.75
N CYS A 411 -2.60 -5.81 10.74
CA CYS A 411 -3.94 -5.20 10.75
C CYS A 411 -4.23 -4.56 12.11
N PHE A 412 -3.81 -5.19 13.21
CA PHE A 412 -3.89 -4.63 14.56
C PHE A 412 -3.20 -3.26 14.64
N ASP A 413 -1.98 -3.13 14.11
CA ASP A 413 -1.27 -1.85 14.10
C ASP A 413 -2.04 -0.75 13.35
N ARG A 414 -2.60 -1.11 12.18
CA ARG A 414 -3.38 -0.19 11.36
C ARG A 414 -4.69 0.20 12.06
N PHE A 415 -5.31 -0.71 12.78
CA PHE A 415 -6.51 -0.44 13.57
C PHE A 415 -6.21 0.53 14.72
N VAL A 416 -5.10 0.34 15.44
CA VAL A 416 -4.63 1.27 16.47
C VAL A 416 -4.38 2.66 15.88
N ASN A 417 -3.69 2.75 14.74
CA ASN A 417 -3.38 4.01 14.06
C ASN A 417 -4.65 4.73 13.60
N TRP A 418 -5.54 4.01 12.92
CA TRP A 418 -6.80 4.56 12.42
C TRP A 418 -7.70 5.03 13.57
N PHE A 419 -7.89 4.22 14.60
CA PHE A 419 -8.84 4.53 15.67
C PHE A 419 -8.36 5.72 16.51
N SER A 420 -7.08 5.75 16.88
CA SER A 420 -6.51 6.91 17.60
C SER A 420 -6.58 8.21 16.77
N TYR A 421 -6.31 8.15 15.47
CA TYR A 421 -6.50 9.28 14.55
C TYR A 421 -7.97 9.71 14.50
N HIS A 422 -8.90 8.76 14.33
CA HIS A 422 -10.33 9.02 14.29
C HIS A 422 -10.79 9.73 15.56
N LEU A 423 -10.48 9.18 16.73
CA LEU A 423 -10.79 9.77 18.04
C LEU A 423 -10.29 11.21 18.17
N SER A 424 -9.07 11.50 17.71
CA SER A 424 -8.51 12.86 17.78
C SER A 424 -9.32 13.91 17.01
N ASN A 425 -10.06 13.49 15.97
CA ASN A 425 -10.94 14.35 15.18
C ASN A 425 -12.34 14.51 15.79
N PHE A 426 -12.72 13.66 16.75
CA PHE A 426 -14.01 13.68 17.45
C PHE A 426 -13.85 13.89 18.96
N GLN A 427 -12.89 14.76 19.32
CA GLN A 427 -12.64 15.19 20.71
C GLN A 427 -12.25 14.07 21.68
N PHE A 428 -11.81 12.93 21.15
CA PHE A 428 -11.50 11.69 21.88
C PHE A 428 -12.69 11.09 22.63
N ARG A 429 -13.91 11.27 22.13
CA ARG A 429 -15.11 10.67 22.71
C ARG A 429 -15.28 9.23 22.24
N TRP A 430 -15.38 8.32 23.20
CA TRP A 430 -15.74 6.92 23.00
C TRP A 430 -16.37 6.37 24.28
N SER A 431 -17.23 5.37 24.15
CA SER A 431 -17.84 4.66 25.27
C SER A 431 -16.88 3.59 25.82
N TRP A 432 -15.80 4.02 26.49
CA TRP A 432 -14.76 3.10 26.96
C TRP A 432 -15.26 2.01 27.92
N GLU A 433 -16.30 2.29 28.70
CA GLU A 433 -16.93 1.34 29.63
C GLU A 433 -17.51 0.11 28.92
N ASP A 434 -17.90 0.22 27.64
CA ASP A 434 -18.35 -0.92 26.84
C ASP A 434 -17.26 -2.00 26.70
N TRP A 435 -15.99 -1.62 26.93
CA TRP A 435 -14.82 -2.50 26.84
C TRP A 435 -14.23 -2.90 28.20
N ASP A 436 -14.89 -2.63 29.34
CA ASP A 436 -14.39 -2.94 30.69
C ASP A 436 -13.99 -4.42 30.88
N SER A 437 -14.63 -5.34 30.13
CA SER A 437 -14.30 -6.77 30.15
C SER A 437 -12.83 -7.06 29.84
N CYS A 438 -12.14 -6.19 29.09
CA CYS A 438 -10.73 -6.38 28.76
C CYS A 438 -9.78 -6.21 29.96
N LEU A 439 -10.22 -5.52 31.03
CA LEU A 439 -9.43 -5.26 32.23
C LEU A 439 -9.16 -6.53 33.06
N GLN A 440 -9.94 -7.59 32.84
CA GLN A 440 -9.78 -8.88 33.51
C GLN A 440 -8.87 -9.85 32.74
N LEU A 441 -8.40 -9.46 31.56
CA LEU A 441 -7.57 -10.29 30.68
C LEU A 441 -6.08 -10.06 30.94
N ASP A 442 -5.26 -10.99 30.45
CA ASP A 442 -3.80 -10.83 30.46
C ASP A 442 -3.39 -9.51 29.76
N PRO A 443 -2.43 -8.72 30.29
CA PRO A 443 -2.00 -7.47 29.67
C PRO A 443 -1.48 -7.57 28.24
N GLU A 444 -0.99 -8.75 27.82
CA GLU A 444 -0.55 -9.05 26.45
C GLU A 444 -1.67 -9.62 25.57
N HIS A 445 -2.86 -9.85 26.14
CA HIS A 445 -4.05 -10.17 25.37
C HIS A 445 -4.39 -9.02 24.40
N PRO A 446 -4.83 -9.31 23.16
CA PRO A 446 -5.08 -8.28 22.14
C PRO A 446 -5.98 -7.12 22.58
N ARG A 447 -7.06 -7.37 23.32
CA ARG A 447 -8.00 -6.33 23.79
C ARG A 447 -7.39 -5.27 24.73
N PRO A 448 -6.86 -5.59 25.93
CA PRO A 448 -6.25 -4.57 26.79
C PRO A 448 -5.02 -3.93 26.14
N LYS A 449 -4.26 -4.70 25.35
CA LYS A 449 -3.12 -4.17 24.58
C LYS A 449 -3.56 -3.14 23.55
N PHE A 450 -4.66 -3.37 22.83
CA PHE A 450 -5.23 -2.43 21.87
C PHE A 450 -5.57 -1.10 22.52
N VAL A 451 -6.30 -1.14 23.65
CA VAL A 451 -6.66 0.09 24.39
C VAL A 451 -5.40 0.84 24.81
N ARG A 452 -4.41 0.16 25.40
CA ARG A 452 -3.13 0.78 25.80
C ARG A 452 -2.40 1.45 24.62
N GLU A 453 -2.31 0.78 23.49
CA GLU A 453 -1.63 1.29 22.30
C GLU A 453 -2.40 2.45 21.64
N VAL A 454 -3.74 2.41 21.64
CA VAL A 454 -4.59 3.54 21.22
C VAL A 454 -4.38 4.75 22.12
N LEU A 455 -4.31 4.57 23.44
CA LEU A 455 -4.05 5.67 24.38
C LEU A 455 -2.65 6.24 24.20
N LEU A 456 -1.64 5.40 23.96
CA LEU A 456 -0.28 5.84 23.62
C LEU A 456 -0.25 6.69 22.35
N LYS A 457 -1.02 6.31 21.32
CA LYS A 457 -1.14 7.09 20.08
C LYS A 457 -1.93 8.39 20.27
N SER A 458 -3.05 8.34 21.00
CA SER A 458 -3.83 9.52 21.34
C SER A 458 -3.03 10.52 22.17
N LEU A 459 -2.15 10.05 23.06
CA LEU A 459 -1.20 10.90 23.79
C LEU A 459 -0.28 11.68 22.83
N ARG A 460 0.23 11.05 21.77
CA ARG A 460 1.08 11.72 20.76
C ARG A 460 0.32 12.79 19.96
N LEU A 461 -1.00 12.68 19.88
CA LEU A 461 -1.91 13.64 19.22
C LEU A 461 -2.51 14.65 20.23
N SER A 462 -2.11 14.59 21.50
CA SER A 462 -2.71 15.35 22.59
C SER A 462 -1.68 15.57 23.72
N TYR A 463 -2.11 15.53 24.99
CA TYR A 463 -1.23 15.61 26.15
C TYR A 463 -1.77 14.73 27.29
N HIS A 464 -0.88 14.30 28.18
CA HIS A 464 -1.15 13.28 29.22
C HIS A 464 -2.40 13.59 30.06
N GLN A 465 -2.54 14.83 30.55
CA GLN A 465 -3.69 15.20 31.39
C GLN A 465 -5.03 14.98 30.66
N ARG A 466 -5.13 15.34 29.38
CA ARG A 466 -6.36 15.13 28.60
C ARG A 466 -6.68 13.65 28.37
N ILE A 467 -5.65 12.82 28.16
CA ILE A 467 -5.82 11.37 28.04
C ILE A 467 -6.26 10.77 29.37
N LYS A 468 -5.77 11.29 30.49
CA LYS A 468 -6.21 10.88 31.82
C LYS A 468 -7.68 11.27 32.07
N ASP A 469 -8.03 12.53 31.77
CA ASP A 469 -9.36 13.09 32.06
C ASP A 469 -10.49 12.49 31.21
N MET A 470 -10.17 11.91 30.05
CA MET A 470 -11.18 11.31 29.15
C MET A 470 -11.47 9.83 29.44
N MET A 471 -10.69 9.18 30.30
CA MET A 471 -10.82 7.75 30.62
C MET A 471 -11.60 7.55 31.92
N PRO A 472 -12.44 6.50 32.01
CA PRO A 472 -13.04 6.09 33.28
C PRO A 472 -11.96 5.65 34.30
N ASP A 473 -12.27 5.78 35.60
CA ASP A 473 -11.35 5.41 36.68
C ASP A 473 -10.94 3.93 36.63
N SER A 474 -11.82 3.04 36.14
CA SER A 474 -11.52 1.61 35.96
C SER A 474 -10.32 1.35 35.03
N PHE A 475 -10.05 2.25 34.09
CA PHE A 475 -8.99 2.13 33.09
C PHE A 475 -7.64 2.70 33.54
N GLU A 476 -7.48 3.14 34.79
CA GLU A 476 -6.26 3.82 35.28
C GLU A 476 -4.97 3.04 34.95
N SER A 477 -5.01 1.71 35.05
CA SER A 477 -3.86 0.82 34.77
C SER A 477 -3.43 0.78 33.29
N LEU A 478 -4.29 1.21 32.37
CA LEU A 478 -4.00 1.26 30.92
C LEU A 478 -3.56 2.65 30.46
N ILE A 479 -3.70 3.68 31.30
CA ILE A 479 -3.30 5.05 30.97
C ILE A 479 -1.77 5.13 30.82
N PRO A 480 -1.25 5.68 29.72
CA PRO A 480 0.18 5.85 29.54
C PRO A 480 0.81 6.70 30.65
N THR A 481 2.00 6.32 31.09
CA THR A 481 2.78 7.14 32.03
C THR A 481 3.12 8.50 31.42
N LYS A 482 3.28 9.52 32.26
CA LYS A 482 3.71 10.85 31.82
C LYS A 482 5.07 10.77 31.10
N PRO A 483 5.20 11.34 29.88
CA PRO A 483 6.40 11.20 29.06
C PRO A 483 7.50 12.19 29.49
N GLU A 484 8.23 11.85 30.54
CA GLU A 484 9.34 12.66 31.09
C GLU A 484 10.69 11.93 31.04
N PRO A 485 11.81 12.66 30.88
CA PRO A 485 13.15 12.07 30.94
C PRO A 485 13.51 11.64 32.37
N LYS A 486 14.12 10.47 32.51
CA LYS A 486 14.62 9.96 33.80
C LYS A 486 16.13 10.10 33.90
N PHE A 487 16.59 11.28 34.29
CA PHE A 487 18.02 11.57 34.39
C PHE A 487 18.64 10.98 35.67
N LYS A 488 19.30 9.83 35.54
CA LYS A 488 19.82 9.05 36.68
C LYS A 488 20.84 9.80 37.56
N TYR A 489 21.59 10.75 37.00
CA TYR A 489 22.59 11.55 37.74
C TYR A 489 22.01 12.71 38.55
N ALA A 490 20.70 12.91 38.50
CA ALA A 490 19.96 13.83 39.38
C ALA A 490 19.02 13.10 40.35
N ALA A 491 18.97 11.76 40.31
CA ALA A 491 18.13 10.98 41.21
C ALA A 491 18.67 11.00 42.65
N GLU A 492 17.80 10.73 43.61
CA GLU A 492 18.20 10.54 45.00
C GLU A 492 19.15 9.33 45.12
N GLY A 493 20.27 9.48 45.84
CA GLY A 493 21.32 8.45 45.92
C GLY A 493 22.32 8.43 44.75
N ALA A 494 22.13 9.26 43.72
CA ALA A 494 23.01 9.31 42.54
C ALA A 494 24.48 9.63 42.86
N GLY A 495 24.78 10.27 44.00
CA GLY A 495 26.16 10.59 44.40
C GLY A 495 27.11 9.38 44.48
N SER A 496 26.55 8.17 44.63
CA SER A 496 27.30 6.89 44.63
C SER A 496 27.51 6.29 43.23
N LEU A 497 26.81 6.78 42.21
CA LEU A 497 26.92 6.25 40.85
C LEU A 497 28.25 6.68 40.20
N PRO A 498 28.97 5.75 39.54
CA PRO A 498 30.14 6.09 38.73
C PRO A 498 29.80 7.17 37.70
N GLY A 499 30.69 8.15 37.54
CA GLY A 499 30.53 9.22 36.55
C GLY A 499 29.66 10.41 36.96
N THR A 500 29.02 10.40 38.14
CA THR A 500 28.14 11.50 38.61
C THR A 500 28.85 12.85 38.67
N THR A 501 30.07 12.89 39.19
CA THR A 501 30.87 14.13 39.22
C THR A 501 31.14 14.66 37.82
N SER A 502 31.45 13.78 36.86
CA SER A 502 31.68 14.17 35.46
C SER A 502 30.38 14.59 34.77
N ALA A 503 29.25 13.95 35.07
CA ALA A 503 27.93 14.35 34.58
C ALA A 503 27.58 15.77 35.04
N HIS A 504 27.80 16.11 36.32
CA HIS A 504 27.57 17.47 36.82
C HIS A 504 28.52 18.49 36.20
N LYS A 505 29.78 18.14 35.99
CA LYS A 505 30.73 18.98 35.24
C LYS A 505 30.25 19.23 33.81
N LEU A 506 29.79 18.19 33.09
CA LEU A 506 29.23 18.33 31.75
C LEU A 506 27.96 19.20 31.73
N VAL A 507 27.09 19.09 32.74
CA VAL A 507 25.92 19.97 32.85
C VAL A 507 26.33 21.44 32.85
N VAL A 508 27.35 21.78 33.64
CA VAL A 508 27.88 23.15 33.73
C VAL A 508 28.50 23.57 32.39
N SER A 509 29.40 22.75 31.82
CA SER A 509 30.10 23.05 30.57
C SER A 509 29.14 23.24 29.39
N ILE A 510 28.15 22.36 29.23
CA ILE A 510 27.18 22.44 28.11
C ILE A 510 26.30 23.68 28.26
N ARG A 511 25.85 24.01 29.48
CA ARG A 511 25.08 25.25 29.75
C ARG A 511 25.92 26.51 29.49
N ALA A 512 27.22 26.46 29.75
CA ALA A 512 28.18 27.50 29.40
C ALA A 512 28.53 27.55 27.89
N LYS A 513 27.83 26.76 27.06
CA LYS A 513 28.00 26.68 25.60
C LYS A 513 29.41 26.23 25.17
N CYS A 514 30.04 25.32 25.91
CA CYS A 514 31.33 24.73 25.57
C CYS A 514 31.42 24.18 24.14
N LYS A 515 32.65 24.05 23.64
CA LYS A 515 32.95 23.36 22.37
C LYS A 515 32.96 21.83 22.54
N PRO A 516 32.83 21.05 21.44
CA PRO A 516 32.91 19.58 21.49
C PRO A 516 34.18 19.02 22.14
N GLU A 517 35.33 19.66 21.93
CA GLU A 517 36.63 19.21 22.45
C GLU A 517 36.69 19.31 23.98
N GLU A 518 36.05 20.34 24.56
CA GLU A 518 35.93 20.51 26.01
C GLU A 518 35.11 19.38 26.65
N VAL A 519 34.11 18.85 25.92
CA VAL A 519 33.33 17.69 26.38
C VAL A 519 34.20 16.44 26.41
N LEU A 520 34.97 16.19 25.35
CA LEU A 520 35.91 15.06 25.31
C LEU A 520 36.95 15.13 26.44
N HIS A 521 37.45 16.32 26.74
CA HIS A 521 38.37 16.53 27.87
C HIS A 521 37.70 16.19 29.22
N VAL A 522 36.45 16.58 29.45
CA VAL A 522 35.73 16.20 30.69
C VAL A 522 35.50 14.68 30.77
N LEU A 523 35.33 14.01 29.64
CA LEU A 523 35.15 12.56 29.57
C LEU A 523 36.46 11.77 29.68
N GLN A 524 37.63 12.40 29.45
CA GLN A 524 38.91 11.71 29.34
C GLN A 524 39.27 10.88 30.58
N ASP A 525 39.02 11.44 31.76
CA ASP A 525 39.38 10.88 33.07
C ASP A 525 38.42 9.80 33.59
N LEU A 526 37.37 9.45 32.84
CA LEU A 526 36.44 8.41 33.27
C LEU A 526 37.07 7.01 33.14
N PRO A 527 37.02 6.18 34.20
CA PRO A 527 37.54 4.82 34.15
C PRO A 527 36.78 4.00 33.10
N ASN A 528 37.43 3.00 32.51
CA ASN A 528 36.73 2.07 31.63
C ASN A 528 36.35 0.82 32.44
N PRO A 529 35.05 0.58 32.71
CA PRO A 529 34.61 -0.59 33.48
C PRO A 529 35.01 -1.94 32.87
N ARG A 530 35.41 -1.96 31.60
CA ARG A 530 35.81 -3.16 30.86
C ARG A 530 37.32 -3.43 30.86
N GLN A 531 38.12 -2.62 31.56
CA GLN A 531 39.58 -2.80 31.63
C GLN A 531 40.00 -4.09 32.35
N ASP A 532 39.15 -4.64 33.23
CA ASP A 532 39.43 -5.86 34.00
C ASP A 532 38.87 -7.14 33.33
N GLU A 533 38.14 -7.01 32.22
CA GLU A 533 37.72 -8.13 31.39
C GLU A 533 38.84 -8.36 30.35
N ASP A 534 39.40 -9.57 30.20
CA ASP A 534 40.52 -9.94 29.29
C ASP A 534 40.22 -9.74 27.77
N VAL A 535 39.39 -8.76 27.43
CA VAL A 535 38.92 -8.39 26.10
C VAL A 535 39.39 -6.97 25.83
N ASP A 536 40.08 -6.76 24.70
CA ASP A 536 40.47 -5.44 24.19
C ASP A 536 39.28 -4.46 24.27
N PRO A 537 39.31 -3.43 25.15
CA PRO A 537 38.14 -2.62 25.42
C PRO A 537 37.99 -1.56 24.33
N ARG A 538 37.47 -1.97 23.17
CA ARG A 538 37.25 -1.16 21.95
C ARG A 538 36.39 0.10 22.16
N PHE A 539 35.71 0.24 23.30
CA PHE A 539 35.03 1.47 23.69
C PHE A 539 34.89 1.57 25.22
N ASN A 540 34.56 2.77 25.71
CA ASN A 540 34.31 3.02 27.14
C ASN A 540 32.80 3.28 27.39
N PRO A 541 32.05 2.32 27.99
CA PRO A 541 30.62 2.46 28.21
C PRO A 541 30.26 3.57 29.20
N LEU A 542 31.12 3.88 30.17
CA LEU A 542 30.86 4.94 31.16
C LEU A 542 30.98 6.33 30.53
N LYS A 543 31.90 6.53 29.58
CA LYS A 543 31.99 7.78 28.80
C LYS A 543 30.72 8.03 27.99
N ILE A 544 30.25 6.99 27.30
CA ILE A 544 29.01 7.04 26.51
C ILE A 544 27.83 7.36 27.42
N ASP A 545 27.70 6.64 28.53
CA ASP A 545 26.61 6.82 29.47
C ASP A 545 26.52 8.24 30.02
N VAL A 546 27.62 8.73 30.61
CA VAL A 546 27.68 10.10 31.18
C VAL A 546 27.34 11.15 30.12
N PHE A 547 27.89 11.01 28.90
CA PHE A 547 27.65 11.96 27.82
C PHE A 547 26.20 11.92 27.30
N VAL A 548 25.69 10.74 26.94
CA VAL A 548 24.36 10.56 26.33
C VAL A 548 23.27 10.98 27.31
N GLN A 549 23.33 10.50 28.57
CA GLN A 549 22.38 10.88 29.62
C GLN A 549 22.34 12.39 29.82
N THR A 550 23.51 13.02 29.95
CA THR A 550 23.61 14.45 30.25
C THR A 550 23.14 15.30 29.07
N LEU A 551 23.61 15.01 27.86
CA LEU A 551 23.30 15.79 26.68
C LEU A 551 21.81 15.72 26.33
N LEU A 552 21.25 14.51 26.29
CA LEU A 552 19.84 14.32 25.93
C LEU A 552 18.90 14.86 27.02
N ASN A 553 19.28 14.78 28.30
CA ASN A 553 18.52 15.41 29.39
C ASN A 553 18.50 16.94 29.24
N LEU A 554 19.62 17.58 28.91
CA LEU A 554 19.65 19.02 28.65
C LEU A 554 18.87 19.42 27.39
N GLY A 555 18.78 18.52 26.41
CA GLY A 555 17.98 18.66 25.19
C GLY A 555 16.49 18.31 25.34
N SER A 556 16.02 17.95 26.53
CA SER A 556 14.70 17.34 26.76
C SER A 556 13.49 18.26 26.55
N LYS A 557 13.69 19.57 26.44
CA LYS A 557 12.59 20.55 26.33
C LYS A 557 11.71 20.35 25.09
N SER A 558 12.29 19.93 23.97
CA SER A 558 11.54 19.58 22.75
C SER A 558 12.42 18.76 21.79
N PHE A 559 11.80 18.15 20.77
CA PHE A 559 12.53 17.46 19.69
C PHE A 559 13.59 18.36 19.05
N SER A 560 13.28 19.64 18.79
CA SER A 560 14.23 20.58 18.21
C SER A 560 15.44 20.83 19.11
N HIS A 561 15.28 20.90 20.43
CA HIS A 561 16.40 21.05 21.36
C HIS A 561 17.29 19.80 21.36
N SER A 562 16.69 18.62 21.37
CA SER A 562 17.40 17.35 21.27
C SER A 562 18.17 17.23 19.94
N PHE A 563 17.56 17.60 18.81
CA PHE A 563 18.21 17.57 17.50
C PHE A 563 19.35 18.58 17.40
N ALA A 564 19.16 19.79 17.94
CA ALA A 564 20.21 20.81 17.98
C ALA A 564 21.39 20.36 18.86
N ALA A 565 21.11 19.71 19.99
CA ALA A 565 22.11 19.12 20.87
C ALA A 565 22.92 18.04 20.15
N ILE A 566 22.24 17.09 19.47
CA ILE A 566 22.88 16.04 18.67
C ILE A 566 23.75 16.66 17.55
N SER A 567 23.23 17.65 16.83
CA SER A 567 23.98 18.31 15.76
C SER A 567 25.19 19.10 16.28
N LYS A 568 25.08 19.80 17.42
CA LYS A 568 26.20 20.55 18.01
C LYS A 568 27.34 19.63 18.46
N PHE A 569 27.02 18.48 19.03
CA PHE A 569 27.99 17.54 19.58
C PHE A 569 28.12 16.27 18.73
N HIS A 570 27.83 16.37 17.42
CA HIS A 570 27.93 15.24 16.49
C HIS A 570 29.33 14.64 16.45
N TYR A 571 30.37 15.47 16.50
CA TYR A 571 31.75 15.02 16.59
C TYR A 571 32.00 14.11 17.79
N VAL A 572 31.55 14.52 18.99
CA VAL A 572 31.67 13.71 20.22
C VAL A 572 30.94 12.37 20.08
N PHE A 573 29.75 12.38 19.46
CA PHE A 573 29.04 11.13 19.16
C PHE A 573 29.85 10.21 18.25
N LYS A 574 30.50 10.73 17.19
CA LYS A 574 31.29 9.91 16.26
C LYS A 574 32.52 9.31 16.94
N GLU A 575 33.23 10.08 17.76
CA GLU A 575 34.36 9.58 18.56
C GLU A 575 33.95 8.53 19.60
N LEU A 576 32.72 8.60 20.11
CA LEU A 576 32.21 7.63 21.09
C LEU A 576 31.54 6.41 20.44
N ALA A 577 31.20 6.46 19.16
CA ALA A 577 30.40 5.45 18.44
C ALA A 577 31.23 4.60 17.46
N GLU A 578 32.52 4.39 17.75
CA GLU A 578 33.49 3.75 16.85
C GLU A 578 33.16 2.28 16.50
N SER A 579 32.43 1.58 17.37
CA SER A 579 32.04 0.18 17.20
C SER A 579 30.53 -0.02 17.29
N GLU A 580 30.02 -1.13 16.74
CA GLU A 580 28.60 -1.48 16.85
C GLU A 580 28.16 -1.62 18.32
N GLU A 581 29.00 -2.19 19.18
CA GLU A 581 28.72 -2.31 20.61
C GLU A 581 28.63 -0.94 21.30
N ALA A 582 29.44 0.03 20.87
CA ALA A 582 29.36 1.41 21.34
C ALA A 582 28.06 2.08 20.87
N GLN A 583 27.65 1.85 19.62
CA GLN A 583 26.36 2.34 19.10
C GLN A 583 25.16 1.73 19.86
N ILE A 584 25.20 0.44 20.17
CA ILE A 584 24.19 -0.23 21.01
C ILE A 584 24.23 0.36 22.44
N CYS A 585 25.41 0.70 22.97
CA CYS A 585 25.53 1.39 24.26
C CYS A 585 24.88 2.79 24.23
N ILE A 586 25.01 3.54 23.14
CA ILE A 586 24.29 4.82 22.95
C ILE A 586 22.78 4.60 22.98
N LEU A 587 22.29 3.59 22.26
CA LEU A 587 20.86 3.24 22.21
C LEU A 587 20.31 2.85 23.60
N ARG A 588 21.05 2.05 24.36
CA ARG A 588 20.72 1.68 25.75
C ARG A 588 20.61 2.90 26.65
N ASN A 589 21.59 3.79 26.63
CA ASN A 589 21.56 5.00 27.46
C ASN A 589 20.45 5.98 27.06
N MET A 590 20.12 6.04 25.76
CA MET A 590 18.95 6.77 25.28
C MET A 590 17.65 6.14 25.81
N PHE A 591 17.54 4.81 25.76
CA PHE A 591 16.39 4.07 26.30
C PHE A 591 16.21 4.30 27.79
N ASP A 592 17.26 4.16 28.60
CA ASP A 592 17.20 4.36 30.05
C ASP A 592 16.67 5.75 30.42
N LEU A 593 17.07 6.78 29.66
CA LEU A 593 16.61 8.14 29.85
C LEU A 593 15.15 8.34 29.40
N TRP A 594 14.75 7.74 28.28
CA TRP A 594 13.50 8.03 27.57
C TRP A 594 12.49 6.88 27.53
N HIS A 595 12.63 5.85 28.37
CA HIS A 595 11.76 4.68 28.33
C HIS A 595 10.26 5.04 28.49
N GLY A 596 9.94 6.12 29.21
CA GLY A 596 8.57 6.63 29.39
C GLY A 596 8.04 7.48 28.22
N HIS A 597 8.88 7.80 27.23
CA HIS A 597 8.54 8.65 26.09
C HIS A 597 8.90 7.97 24.75
N GLN A 598 8.08 7.00 24.36
CA GLN A 598 8.28 6.21 23.14
C GLN A 598 8.45 7.05 21.86
N GLN A 599 7.66 8.11 21.68
CA GLN A 599 7.79 8.99 20.52
C GLN A 599 9.16 9.69 20.44
N MET A 600 9.74 10.09 21.58
CA MET A 600 11.08 10.67 21.63
C MET A 600 12.11 9.66 21.13
N MET A 601 12.03 8.40 21.58
CA MET A 601 12.93 7.35 21.12
C MET A 601 12.85 7.16 19.60
N CYS A 602 11.64 7.08 19.03
CA CYS A 602 11.46 6.94 17.58
C CYS A 602 12.15 8.07 16.80
N VAL A 603 12.00 9.33 17.23
CA VAL A 603 12.57 10.48 16.51
C VAL A 603 14.08 10.65 16.74
N LEU A 604 14.59 10.27 17.91
CA LEU A 604 16.02 10.29 18.21
C LEU A 604 16.76 9.24 17.39
N ILE A 605 16.24 8.01 17.29
CA ILE A 605 16.82 6.96 16.44
C ILE A 605 16.77 7.38 14.97
N ASP A 606 15.65 7.93 14.50
CA ASP A 606 15.54 8.48 13.14
C ASP A 606 16.62 9.53 12.84
N LYS A 607 16.87 10.43 13.80
CA LYS A 607 17.89 11.47 13.70
C LYS A 607 19.30 10.89 13.72
N MET A 608 19.61 9.97 14.63
CA MET A 608 20.93 9.34 14.76
C MET A 608 21.30 8.51 13.52
N LEU A 609 20.34 7.80 12.92
CA LEU A 609 20.51 7.12 11.63
C LEU A 609 20.78 8.12 10.49
N LYS A 610 20.02 9.24 10.43
CA LYS A 610 20.21 10.30 9.42
C LYS A 610 21.59 10.96 9.51
N THR A 611 22.13 11.09 10.72
CA THR A 611 23.45 11.69 10.97
C THR A 611 24.58 10.67 11.05
N GLN A 612 24.32 9.39 10.73
CA GLN A 612 25.31 8.31 10.75
C GLN A 612 26.05 8.20 12.10
N ILE A 613 25.35 8.48 13.20
CA ILE A 613 25.85 8.23 14.56
C ILE A 613 25.72 6.74 14.86
N ILE A 614 24.63 6.14 14.40
CA ILE A 614 24.35 4.72 14.51
C ILE A 614 24.00 4.15 13.13
N GLU A 615 24.19 2.85 12.97
CA GLU A 615 23.88 2.09 11.77
C GLU A 615 22.59 1.28 11.92
N CYS A 616 22.04 0.81 10.79
CA CYS A 616 20.80 0.04 10.78
C CYS A 616 20.96 -1.32 11.49
N SER A 617 22.13 -1.96 11.36
CA SER A 617 22.52 -3.20 12.05
C SER A 617 22.47 -3.04 13.56
N ALA A 618 23.08 -1.98 14.09
CA ALA A 618 23.09 -1.67 15.52
C ALA A 618 21.67 -1.51 16.08
N VAL A 619 20.78 -0.83 15.34
CA VAL A 619 19.36 -0.67 15.73
C VAL A 619 18.65 -2.02 15.74
N ALA A 620 18.84 -2.85 14.71
CA ALA A 620 18.25 -4.19 14.66
C ALA A 620 18.73 -5.05 15.85
N ASN A 621 20.04 -5.12 16.08
CA ASN A 621 20.61 -5.88 17.20
C ASN A 621 20.16 -5.36 18.57
N TRP A 622 19.98 -4.04 18.73
CA TRP A 622 19.44 -3.45 19.95
C TRP A 622 17.98 -3.87 20.21
N ILE A 623 17.11 -3.86 19.18
CA ILE A 623 15.70 -4.26 19.32
C ILE A 623 15.56 -5.71 19.82
N PHE A 624 16.42 -6.61 19.36
CA PHE A 624 16.44 -8.03 19.77
C PHE A 624 17.33 -8.29 21.00
N SER A 625 17.85 -7.26 21.66
CA SER A 625 18.70 -7.42 22.84
C SER A 625 17.88 -7.81 24.08
N LYS A 626 18.55 -8.42 25.06
CA LYS A 626 17.92 -8.82 26.33
C LYS A 626 17.28 -7.63 27.08
N ASP A 627 17.86 -6.44 26.96
CA ASP A 627 17.38 -5.22 27.60
C ASP A 627 15.99 -4.80 27.09
N MET A 628 15.67 -5.17 25.85
CA MET A 628 14.40 -4.83 25.20
C MET A 628 13.32 -5.91 25.36
N SER A 629 13.62 -7.03 26.05
CA SER A 629 12.70 -8.16 26.21
C SER A 629 11.33 -7.77 26.80
N GLY A 630 11.29 -6.90 27.81
CA GLY A 630 10.05 -6.39 28.42
C GLY A 630 9.26 -5.39 27.56
N GLU A 631 9.88 -4.86 26.50
CA GLU A 631 9.28 -3.89 25.59
C GLU A 631 8.94 -4.52 24.23
N PHE A 632 9.44 -5.72 23.96
CA PHE A 632 9.51 -6.35 22.63
C PHE A 632 8.17 -6.40 21.89
N THR A 633 7.06 -6.61 22.60
CA THR A 633 5.72 -6.72 21.98
C THR A 633 5.03 -5.37 21.76
N LYS A 634 5.60 -4.25 22.21
CA LYS A 634 5.00 -2.91 22.10
C LYS A 634 5.19 -2.33 20.70
N LEU A 635 4.19 -1.61 20.18
CA LEU A 635 4.17 -1.15 18.79
C LEU A 635 5.39 -0.30 18.41
N TYR A 636 5.85 0.57 19.31
CA TYR A 636 6.90 1.56 18.98
C TYR A 636 8.23 0.92 18.57
N LEU A 637 8.57 -0.29 19.04
CA LEU A 637 9.79 -0.97 18.59
C LEU A 637 9.69 -1.42 17.14
N TRP A 638 8.51 -1.88 16.73
CA TRP A 638 8.25 -2.28 15.35
C TRP A 638 8.17 -1.06 14.44
N GLU A 639 7.65 0.07 14.92
CA GLU A 639 7.77 1.35 14.21
C GLU A 639 9.23 1.72 13.95
N ILE A 640 10.11 1.56 14.95
CA ILE A 640 11.55 1.81 14.80
C ILE A 640 12.17 0.84 13.80
N LEU A 641 11.86 -0.45 13.88
CA LEU A 641 12.40 -1.46 12.96
C LEU A 641 11.98 -1.17 11.51
N HIS A 642 10.68 -0.99 11.25
CA HIS A 642 10.17 -0.71 9.91
C HIS A 642 10.68 0.64 9.38
N LEU A 643 10.82 1.65 10.23
CA LEU A 643 11.45 2.94 9.87
C LEU A 643 12.91 2.75 9.45
N THR A 644 13.66 1.91 10.17
CA THR A 644 15.07 1.59 9.89
C THR A 644 15.21 0.89 8.55
N ILE A 645 14.41 -0.17 8.30
CA ILE A 645 14.39 -0.87 7.01
C ILE A 645 13.98 0.06 5.86
N LYS A 646 12.98 0.92 6.08
CA LYS A 646 12.50 1.87 5.06
C LYS A 646 13.56 2.92 4.70
N LYS A 647 14.33 3.40 5.68
CA LYS A 647 15.48 4.29 5.40
C LYS A 647 16.52 3.59 4.54
N MET A 648 16.88 2.36 4.90
CA MET A 648 17.86 1.60 4.15
C MET A 648 17.42 1.37 2.70
N SER A 649 16.16 0.97 2.54
CA SER A 649 15.56 0.76 1.22
C SER A 649 15.49 2.05 0.40
N LYS A 650 15.15 3.18 1.03
CA LYS A 650 15.19 4.49 0.37
C LYS A 650 16.61 4.91 -0.04
N HIS A 651 17.61 4.58 0.77
CA HIS A 651 19.01 4.87 0.45
C HIS A 651 19.47 4.10 -0.80
N VAL A 652 19.22 2.78 -0.83
CA VAL A 652 19.50 1.92 -1.99
C VAL A 652 18.76 2.40 -3.24
N ASN A 653 17.45 2.65 -3.14
CA ASN A 653 16.64 3.11 -4.27
C ASN A 653 17.08 4.48 -4.79
N ARG A 654 17.58 5.37 -3.91
CA ARG A 654 18.13 6.66 -4.33
C ARG A 654 19.42 6.47 -5.12
N LEU A 655 20.37 5.69 -4.60
CA LEU A 655 21.62 5.40 -5.31
C LEU A 655 21.37 4.71 -6.65
N GLY A 656 20.42 3.77 -6.71
CA GLY A 656 20.06 3.10 -7.96
C GLY A 656 19.48 4.04 -9.02
N ARG A 657 18.67 5.04 -8.60
CA ARG A 657 18.18 6.07 -9.53
C ARG A 657 19.29 7.01 -9.98
N GLU A 658 20.14 7.46 -9.06
CA GLU A 658 21.29 8.32 -9.38
C GLU A 658 22.23 7.66 -10.40
N LEU A 659 22.50 6.36 -10.25
CA LEU A 659 23.28 5.58 -11.21
C LEU A 659 22.57 5.43 -12.56
N ALA A 660 21.27 5.09 -12.56
CA ALA A 660 20.50 4.95 -13.80
C ALA A 660 20.46 6.25 -14.61
N GLU A 661 20.25 7.39 -13.93
CA GLU A 661 20.29 8.72 -14.54
C GLU A 661 21.69 9.06 -15.09
N ALA A 662 22.77 8.67 -14.40
CA ALA A 662 24.13 8.87 -14.87
C ALA A 662 24.45 8.04 -16.12
N LEU A 663 24.04 6.76 -16.14
CA LEU A 663 24.20 5.87 -17.30
C LEU A 663 23.40 6.34 -18.52
N GLU A 664 22.17 6.85 -18.31
CA GLU A 664 21.35 7.40 -19.39
C GLU A 664 22.00 8.65 -20.01
N ARG A 665 22.56 9.53 -19.17
CA ARG A 665 23.33 10.71 -19.65
C ARG A 665 24.60 10.32 -20.40
N LEU A 666 25.29 9.28 -19.95
CA LEU A 666 26.50 8.79 -20.61
C LEU A 666 26.17 8.20 -21.99
N ARG A 667 25.11 7.39 -22.10
CA ARG A 667 24.61 6.84 -23.38
C ARG A 667 24.16 7.91 -24.37
N HIS A 668 23.44 8.94 -23.90
CA HIS A 668 23.04 10.06 -24.76
C HIS A 668 24.24 10.88 -25.25
N ALA A 669 25.26 11.05 -24.42
CA ALA A 669 26.48 11.74 -24.82
C ALA A 669 27.31 10.94 -25.84
N GLU A 670 27.27 9.61 -25.81
CA GLU A 670 27.89 8.74 -26.81
C GLU A 670 27.14 8.75 -28.14
N SER A 671 25.79 8.75 -28.12
CA SER A 671 25.01 8.86 -29.36
C SER A 671 25.18 10.22 -30.05
N ASP A 672 25.30 11.31 -29.29
CA ASP A 672 25.53 12.65 -29.84
C ASP A 672 26.96 12.83 -30.39
N SER A 673 27.96 12.10 -29.85
CA SER A 673 29.31 12.08 -30.42
C SER A 673 29.37 11.28 -31.72
N ASP A 674 28.69 10.13 -31.80
CA ASP A 674 28.70 9.28 -33.00
C ASP A 674 27.95 9.93 -34.19
N GLU A 675 26.86 10.69 -33.96
CA GLU A 675 26.19 11.46 -35.02
C GLU A 675 27.04 12.65 -35.54
N SER A 676 28.06 13.07 -34.80
CA SER A 676 28.95 14.17 -35.21
C SER A 676 30.19 13.72 -36.01
N GLU A 677 30.48 12.42 -36.05
CA GLU A 677 31.61 11.86 -36.82
C GLU A 677 31.24 11.41 -38.26
N ASP A 678 29.96 11.30 -38.61
CA ASP A 678 29.48 10.90 -39.96
C ASP A 678 29.20 12.10 -40.92
N GLY A 679 29.75 13.27 -40.62
CA GLY A 679 29.48 14.53 -41.31
C GLY A 679 30.65 15.19 -42.06
N ASP A 680 31.67 14.46 -42.51
CA ASP A 680 32.73 15.02 -43.36
C ASP A 680 32.34 14.95 -44.86
N GLY A 681 31.72 16.02 -45.34
CA GLY A 681 31.31 16.18 -46.74
C GLY A 681 31.08 17.62 -47.17
N GLU A 682 32.19 18.30 -47.49
CA GLU A 682 32.31 19.51 -48.32
C GLU A 682 31.79 20.86 -47.78
N GLY A 683 32.74 21.78 -47.61
CA GLY A 683 32.52 23.10 -47.07
C GLY A 683 31.73 24.05 -47.97
N ASN A 684 31.04 24.99 -47.32
CA ASN A 684 30.91 26.33 -47.89
C ASN A 684 30.70 27.38 -46.79
N ASN A 685 31.47 28.45 -46.89
CA ASN A 685 31.40 29.64 -46.06
C ASN A 685 30.03 30.32 -46.14
N ASN A 686 29.37 30.60 -45.01
CA ASN A 686 28.78 31.92 -44.83
C ASN A 686 28.45 32.27 -43.37
N SER A 687 28.88 33.48 -42.99
CA SER A 687 28.57 34.21 -41.77
C SER A 687 27.07 34.48 -41.62
N GLY A 688 26.51 34.29 -40.42
CA GLY A 688 25.13 34.69 -40.13
C GLY A 688 24.61 34.35 -38.74
N GLN A 689 25.09 35.08 -37.72
CA GLN A 689 24.31 35.60 -36.58
C GLN A 689 23.10 34.76 -36.11
N ARG A 690 23.26 33.96 -35.04
CA ARG A 690 22.14 33.48 -34.23
C ARG A 690 22.41 33.68 -32.74
N GLY A 691 21.39 34.23 -32.09
CA GLY A 691 21.45 34.90 -30.79
C GLY A 691 21.61 33.96 -29.61
N LYS A 692 22.18 34.56 -28.56
CA LYS A 692 22.17 34.12 -27.18
C LYS A 692 20.74 33.91 -26.66
N SER A 693 20.43 32.68 -26.31
CA SER A 693 19.52 32.27 -25.23
C SER A 693 20.20 31.04 -24.61
N GLY A 694 20.72 31.03 -23.39
CA GLY A 694 20.19 31.63 -22.17
C GLY A 694 19.56 30.51 -21.33
N GLY A 695 20.38 29.73 -20.63
CA GLY A 695 19.98 28.80 -19.56
C GLY A 695 19.90 27.32 -19.94
N ALA A 696 21.04 26.69 -20.23
CA ALA A 696 21.19 25.23 -20.10
C ALA A 696 22.10 24.99 -18.90
N ASP A 697 21.64 24.20 -17.93
CA ASP A 697 22.42 23.75 -16.78
C ASP A 697 23.72 23.12 -17.29
N ASP A 698 24.83 23.71 -16.88
CA ASP A 698 26.18 23.17 -17.00
C ASP A 698 26.31 22.04 -15.97
N HIS A 699 25.70 20.88 -16.26
CA HIS A 699 25.94 19.65 -15.52
C HIS A 699 26.99 18.83 -16.29
N GLU A 700 28.23 18.86 -15.79
CA GLU A 700 29.37 18.06 -16.26
C GLU A 700 28.95 16.65 -16.69
N LYS A 701 29.43 16.22 -17.87
CA LYS A 701 29.35 14.83 -18.34
C LYS A 701 29.89 13.91 -17.22
N PRO A 702 29.11 12.94 -16.72
CA PRO A 702 29.64 11.98 -15.76
C PRO A 702 30.76 11.18 -16.42
N SER A 703 31.95 11.15 -15.81
CA SER A 703 33.06 10.32 -16.29
C SER A 703 32.80 8.83 -15.99
N GLU A 704 33.44 7.93 -16.74
CA GLU A 704 33.39 6.48 -16.45
C GLU A 704 33.81 6.20 -14.99
N ASP A 705 34.92 6.79 -14.52
CA ASP A 705 35.35 6.71 -13.11
C ASP A 705 34.28 7.16 -12.09
N MET A 706 33.41 8.10 -12.44
CA MET A 706 32.33 8.54 -11.56
C MET A 706 31.19 7.53 -11.52
N VAL A 707 30.86 6.92 -12.67
CA VAL A 707 29.86 5.85 -12.78
C VAL A 707 30.34 4.63 -11.99
N ASP A 708 31.59 4.21 -12.16
CA ASP A 708 32.19 3.08 -11.42
C ASP A 708 32.09 3.30 -9.90
N ARG A 709 32.43 4.50 -9.41
CA ARG A 709 32.27 4.85 -7.99
C ARG A 709 30.81 4.87 -7.53
N MET A 710 29.86 5.19 -8.41
CA MET A 710 28.43 5.11 -8.09
C MET A 710 27.94 3.66 -8.03
N GLU A 711 28.45 2.80 -8.91
CA GLU A 711 28.20 1.35 -8.89
C GLU A 711 28.73 0.72 -7.60
N GLU A 712 29.99 0.95 -7.24
CA GLU A 712 30.59 0.45 -5.99
C GLU A 712 29.78 0.88 -4.75
N ARG A 713 29.32 2.14 -4.72
CA ARG A 713 28.48 2.65 -3.63
C ARG A 713 27.11 1.97 -3.57
N LEU A 714 26.51 1.70 -4.73
CA LEU A 714 25.23 1.01 -4.81
C LEU A 714 25.37 -0.44 -4.35
N GLU A 715 26.42 -1.14 -4.78
CA GLU A 715 26.72 -2.51 -4.36
C GLU A 715 26.94 -2.60 -2.85
N ALA A 716 27.73 -1.69 -2.27
CA ALA A 716 27.92 -1.61 -0.82
C ALA A 716 26.59 -1.40 -0.09
N ALA A 717 25.75 -0.46 -0.55
CA ALA A 717 24.45 -0.21 0.05
C ALA A 717 23.48 -1.40 -0.09
N GLN A 718 23.53 -2.13 -1.19
CA GLN A 718 22.74 -3.35 -1.39
C GLN A 718 23.23 -4.49 -0.49
N ALA A 719 24.55 -4.62 -0.30
CA ALA A 719 25.13 -5.58 0.63
C ALA A 719 24.70 -5.28 2.07
N ASP A 720 24.75 -4.02 2.48
CA ASP A 720 24.29 -3.59 3.80
C ASP A 720 22.78 -3.81 3.99
N GLN A 721 21.96 -3.58 2.96
CA GLN A 721 20.52 -3.87 3.01
C GLN A 721 20.26 -5.37 3.15
N LYS A 722 20.97 -6.20 2.39
CA LYS A 722 20.91 -7.66 2.50
C LYS A 722 21.30 -8.11 3.90
N ASN A 723 22.43 -7.61 4.42
CA ASN A 723 22.92 -7.91 5.77
C ASN A 723 21.92 -7.50 6.85
N LEU A 724 21.27 -6.35 6.71
CA LEU A 724 20.21 -5.91 7.63
C LEU A 724 19.07 -6.93 7.70
N PHE A 725 18.57 -7.41 6.55
CA PHE A 725 17.53 -8.45 6.53
C PHE A 725 18.03 -9.77 7.13
N LEU A 726 19.25 -10.19 6.81
CA LEU A 726 19.84 -11.41 7.40
C LEU A 726 19.91 -11.32 8.93
N ILE A 727 20.37 -10.20 9.47
CA ILE A 727 20.41 -9.96 10.92
C ILE A 727 18.99 -10.06 11.51
N ILE A 728 18.02 -9.37 10.92
CA ILE A 728 16.64 -9.37 11.43
C ILE A 728 16.05 -10.79 11.44
N PHE A 729 16.16 -11.53 10.34
CA PHE A 729 15.62 -12.88 10.24
C PHE A 729 16.36 -13.87 11.14
N GLN A 730 17.69 -13.79 11.22
CA GLN A 730 18.48 -14.62 12.14
C GLN A 730 18.06 -14.38 13.60
N ARG A 731 17.83 -13.11 13.99
CA ARG A 731 17.38 -12.78 15.35
C ARG A 731 15.98 -13.32 15.63
N PHE A 732 15.05 -13.21 14.68
CA PHE A 732 13.72 -13.82 14.81
C PHE A 732 13.80 -15.33 14.96
N ILE A 733 14.54 -16.02 14.09
CA ILE A 733 14.74 -17.47 14.15
C ILE A 733 15.28 -17.87 15.52
N MET A 734 16.31 -17.18 16.00
CA MET A 734 16.94 -17.48 17.29
C MET A 734 15.95 -17.40 18.46
N ILE A 735 15.19 -16.29 18.58
CA ILE A 735 14.27 -16.11 19.72
C ILE A 735 13.02 -17.01 19.63
N LEU A 736 12.53 -17.29 18.42
CA LEU A 736 11.37 -18.16 18.21
C LEU A 736 11.76 -19.61 18.50
N SER A 737 12.91 -20.06 18.00
CA SER A 737 13.45 -21.40 18.30
C SER A 737 13.73 -21.57 19.78
N GLU A 738 14.32 -20.59 20.46
CA GLU A 738 14.53 -20.62 21.93
C GLU A 738 13.20 -20.80 22.67
N HIS A 739 12.17 -20.05 22.30
CA HIS A 739 10.84 -20.16 22.90
C HIS A 739 10.18 -21.52 22.66
N LEU A 740 10.26 -22.04 21.43
CA LEU A 740 9.67 -23.33 21.05
C LEU A 740 10.35 -24.47 21.80
N VAL A 741 11.69 -24.52 21.80
CA VAL A 741 12.48 -25.54 22.52
C VAL A 741 12.22 -25.46 24.02
N ARG A 742 12.16 -24.26 24.59
CA ARG A 742 11.86 -24.08 26.01
C ARG A 742 10.45 -24.52 26.36
N SER A 743 9.46 -24.20 25.53
CA SER A 743 8.06 -24.60 25.75
C SER A 743 7.92 -26.13 25.73
N ASP A 744 8.58 -26.79 24.78
CA ASP A 744 8.63 -28.26 24.70
C ASP A 744 9.33 -28.87 25.93
N THR A 745 10.49 -28.33 26.31
CA THR A 745 11.26 -28.77 27.49
C THR A 745 10.46 -28.61 28.79
N ASP A 746 9.74 -27.49 28.94
CA ASP A 746 8.93 -27.18 30.13
C ASP A 746 7.54 -27.85 30.11
N GLY A 747 7.17 -28.54 29.02
CA GLY A 747 5.86 -29.17 28.84
C GLY A 747 4.69 -28.18 28.82
N ARG A 748 4.92 -26.96 28.30
CA ARG A 748 3.94 -25.86 28.25
C ARG A 748 3.50 -25.59 26.81
N ASP A 749 2.30 -25.06 26.66
CA ASP A 749 1.83 -24.61 25.35
C ASP A 749 2.71 -23.45 24.83
N PHE A 750 3.30 -23.64 23.66
CA PHE A 750 4.11 -22.62 23.01
C PHE A 750 3.25 -21.43 22.53
N ASN A 751 1.96 -21.63 22.29
CA ASN A 751 1.04 -20.68 21.68
C ASN A 751 0.58 -19.55 22.63
N THR A 752 1.55 -18.95 23.32
CA THR A 752 1.39 -17.81 24.22
C THR A 752 1.09 -16.51 23.46
N HIS A 753 0.62 -15.47 24.16
CA HIS A 753 0.47 -14.13 23.57
C HIS A 753 1.79 -13.59 23.01
N TRP A 754 2.90 -13.76 23.74
CA TRP A 754 4.23 -13.37 23.27
C TRP A 754 4.59 -14.05 21.94
N TYR A 755 4.33 -15.35 21.82
CA TYR A 755 4.61 -16.10 20.59
C TYR A 755 3.76 -15.57 19.42
N LYS A 756 2.45 -15.38 19.62
CA LYS A 756 1.54 -14.84 18.59
C LYS A 756 1.97 -13.46 18.10
N TRP A 757 2.36 -12.58 19.01
CA TRP A 757 2.92 -11.27 18.64
C TRP A 757 4.21 -11.46 17.83
N THR A 758 5.15 -12.26 18.33
CA THR A 758 6.49 -12.41 17.73
C THR A 758 6.44 -13.04 16.34
N ILE A 759 5.70 -14.13 16.15
CA ILE A 759 5.54 -14.78 14.85
C ILE A 759 4.79 -13.87 13.86
N GLY A 760 3.80 -13.11 14.34
CA GLY A 760 3.11 -12.10 13.54
C GLY A 760 4.01 -10.95 13.11
N ARG A 761 5.01 -10.58 13.91
CA ARG A 761 6.02 -9.56 13.55
C ARG A 761 7.02 -10.08 12.52
N LEU A 762 7.43 -11.35 12.60
CA LEU A 762 8.21 -11.99 11.54
C LEU A 762 7.44 -11.94 10.20
N GLN A 763 6.17 -12.35 10.22
CA GLN A 763 5.31 -12.29 9.05
C GLN A 763 5.15 -10.85 8.54
N GLN A 764 4.94 -9.88 9.43
CA GLN A 764 4.84 -8.46 9.06
C GLN A 764 6.09 -7.95 8.34
N VAL A 765 7.30 -8.37 8.74
CA VAL A 765 8.54 -7.98 8.04
C VAL A 765 8.56 -8.52 6.61
N PHE A 766 8.17 -9.78 6.39
CA PHE A 766 8.03 -10.35 5.04
C PHE A 766 7.00 -9.60 4.20
N LEU A 767 5.84 -9.31 4.77
CA LEU A 767 4.72 -8.71 4.04
C LEU A 767 4.94 -7.23 3.73
N VAL A 768 5.39 -6.42 4.69
CA VAL A 768 5.58 -4.97 4.49
C VAL A 768 6.73 -4.66 3.54
N HIS A 769 7.76 -5.52 3.51
CA HIS A 769 8.98 -5.31 2.71
C HIS A 769 9.16 -6.36 1.61
N HIS A 770 8.06 -6.94 1.13
CA HIS A 770 8.07 -8.09 0.23
C HIS A 770 8.92 -7.87 -1.03
N GLU A 771 8.90 -6.66 -1.61
CA GLU A 771 9.66 -6.34 -2.83
C GLU A 771 11.17 -6.42 -2.61
N GLN A 772 11.64 -5.96 -1.44
CA GLN A 772 13.07 -5.98 -1.11
C GLN A 772 13.49 -7.39 -0.69
N VAL A 773 12.69 -8.06 0.14
CA VAL A 773 12.98 -9.42 0.60
C VAL A 773 12.98 -10.43 -0.55
N GLN A 774 12.12 -10.26 -1.56
CA GLN A 774 12.07 -11.14 -2.73
C GLN A 774 13.44 -11.26 -3.42
N LYS A 775 14.19 -10.16 -3.52
CA LYS A 775 15.52 -10.11 -4.15
C LYS A 775 16.55 -11.02 -3.47
N TYR A 776 16.33 -11.36 -2.20
CA TYR A 776 17.24 -12.15 -1.39
C TYR A 776 16.69 -13.54 -1.05
N SER A 777 15.54 -13.93 -1.61
CA SER A 777 14.84 -15.16 -1.24
C SER A 777 15.70 -16.41 -1.38
N SER A 778 16.51 -16.53 -2.43
CA SER A 778 17.43 -17.66 -2.62
C SER A 778 18.49 -17.76 -1.52
N THR A 779 19.02 -16.62 -1.08
CA THR A 779 19.98 -16.59 0.04
C THR A 779 19.28 -16.96 1.35
N LEU A 780 18.07 -16.46 1.57
CA LEU A 780 17.28 -16.74 2.78
C LEU A 780 16.93 -18.22 2.88
N GLU A 781 16.51 -18.85 1.79
CA GLU A 781 16.20 -20.28 1.70
C GLU A 781 17.43 -21.15 1.98
N THR A 782 18.59 -20.77 1.43
CA THR A 782 19.82 -21.56 1.56
C THR A 782 20.48 -21.42 2.95
N LEU A 783 20.43 -20.23 3.56
CA LEU A 783 21.22 -19.92 4.75
C LEU A 783 20.41 -19.85 6.05
N LEU A 784 19.13 -19.47 6.01
CA LEU A 784 18.34 -19.18 7.22
C LEU A 784 17.09 -20.06 7.34
N PHE A 785 16.30 -20.17 6.29
CA PHE A 785 15.04 -20.90 6.25
C PHE A 785 15.22 -22.26 5.58
N THR A 786 16.14 -23.06 6.12
CA THR A 786 16.43 -24.42 5.63
C THR A 786 15.39 -25.41 6.14
N GLN A 787 15.39 -26.63 5.58
CA GLN A 787 14.46 -27.70 5.97
C GLN A 787 14.63 -28.18 7.42
N ASP A 788 15.76 -27.89 8.06
CA ASP A 788 16.03 -28.24 9.46
C ASP A 788 15.42 -27.25 10.46
N LEU A 789 14.90 -26.11 9.98
CA LEU A 789 14.24 -25.11 10.82
C LEU A 789 12.89 -25.63 11.31
N ASP A 790 12.49 -25.20 12.52
CA ASP A 790 11.18 -25.56 13.08
C ASP A 790 10.04 -25.24 12.09
N PRO A 791 9.10 -26.19 11.86
CA PRO A 791 8.04 -26.02 10.87
C PRO A 791 7.20 -24.76 11.05
N HIS A 792 6.99 -24.30 12.29
CA HIS A 792 6.17 -23.11 12.53
C HIS A 792 6.83 -21.83 12.02
N ILE A 793 8.16 -21.75 12.09
CA ILE A 793 8.92 -20.60 11.59
C ILE A 793 9.09 -20.71 10.08
N LEU A 794 9.42 -21.91 9.59
CA LEU A 794 9.60 -22.17 8.16
C LEU A 794 8.33 -21.93 7.36
N GLU A 795 7.16 -22.24 7.93
CA GLU A 795 5.86 -22.01 7.29
C GLU A 795 5.62 -20.53 6.98
N VAL A 796 6.09 -19.58 7.81
CA VAL A 796 5.98 -18.14 7.52
C VAL A 796 6.77 -17.77 6.25
N PHE A 797 7.93 -18.38 6.04
CA PHE A 797 8.72 -18.18 4.82
C PHE A 797 8.05 -18.81 3.60
N HIS A 798 7.47 -20.02 3.72
CA HIS A 798 6.71 -20.65 2.64
C HIS A 798 5.45 -19.85 2.25
N GLN A 799 4.77 -19.27 3.24
CA GLN A 799 3.65 -18.37 3.00
C GLN A 799 4.11 -17.14 2.20
N PHE A 800 5.24 -16.54 2.57
CA PHE A 800 5.82 -15.41 1.85
C PHE A 800 6.19 -15.76 0.40
N THR A 801 6.91 -16.87 0.18
CA THR A 801 7.32 -17.27 -1.18
C THR A 801 6.11 -17.60 -2.06
N SER A 802 5.03 -18.12 -1.48
CA SER A 802 3.79 -18.41 -2.21
C SER A 802 3.05 -17.18 -2.74
N LEU A 803 3.39 -15.96 -2.32
CA LEU A 803 2.79 -14.72 -2.84
C LEU A 803 3.16 -14.44 -4.30
N ARG A 804 4.24 -15.05 -4.81
CA ARG A 804 4.73 -14.90 -6.19
C ARG A 804 5.04 -16.24 -6.87
N ALA A 805 4.75 -17.35 -6.20
CA ALA A 805 5.01 -18.70 -6.70
C ALA A 805 4.10 -19.07 -7.87
#